data_AF-A0A954D0U7-F1
#
_entry.id   AF-A0A954D0U7-F1
#
_cell.length_a   1.000
_cell.length_b   1.000
_cell.length_c   1.000
_cell.angle_alpha   90.00
_cell.angle_beta   90.00
_cell.angle_gamma   90.00
#
_symmetry.space_group_name_H-M   'P 1'
#
loop_
_entity.id
_entity.type
_entity.pdbx_description
1 polymer ?
#
loop_
_entity_poly.entity_id
_entity_poly.type
_entity_poly.pdbx_seq_one_letter_code
_entity_poly.pdbx_strand_id
1 'polypeptide(L)'
;REGFPADPLLIADLDRLELRFLERQAARRDMDPRLPEGVRRARSASHEQSLRGMLERPAGDAEALFELAELRAAFLGTCHVESAEMAAQSIWQRVAAVELNAELRGIAQERFAAIVAEEVDLTLQQKIHLLRETGAVMGALAARSDERLFRRLATRLEHAAGDRSLYQRMESLLSRGGVVALETTSLFLLVVVFVLLGIEASVPGLSESTLRWMRIADATICTFFVLEFLFKFTLAPRKASWFVRNFLTDLLPAIPAVALFFDAEVVGTGIMSLRLVRFLRLAAFARYMAALRPLLALVRLLLFLLRGLDAMIERFAPLLNRSFVLFEEGTHRGAEVDEQSPRLVLFRAIRREHVLLDEQPASATCEVLLGRAAALAARFAATPLADNPDAQVRIARDVPVEEAIERLYSIRPEELSMTMRRADLLALDRVVRVINAPVIRSMPLIRWLRSDERSDTPEQRVVDLGRRIADQMERWRNRLLFFADLHGIVTGPQVLDRVATAMVKASQRPAVRLLMFGGLFSIVRMFTAQGSFLNETLKKFVATPLVVLGSVCLVILLVGRWLKRIAGEAAESLKRTSEAHFINLLELEKARTKDQDLVFLARRVFRFEMDDWEAALALAQQVHSASAGSLHPLEVKAVAEPPVAILEDLSRVAYLYLHFLDGAILHESDIKTSEQLLANLSLENIRRNHLTFSRRDRKRVRRLSLASGSLLSGPYLWFRCITESVSLEAAKRVTDYNRHCLTLQQRAVSEPAEVADMDSWLAMRGQRVDGRILERLDAPDVGDAFRTTEFNAMDFLSDNPQRMAQLERVFGGEVVGLLRRDRQRMIREIFGTKPLHRLPRSRRSINVYRFFRARLSRGRILLAPLAMLGAFGWVVRSVLQRLVGIVREILWPERAGNRGRLGTAPFRVALRKIHRMKAPGLLEAMQMRVHFDPVYCGAPPTWSFGDRMDDVAELECDMDFLQLRERERAVMRSLAADNRRRVEQLHGLLRGFTLGAEQSDDIARRLAERSVTIAYVTNRDGLRSLFQAEEWFERELPRLEDPQLRIEGSMVRAVVGALRRGFAPHPARRLIRGTLQARRVSRRGLRNLLRAYDGDQGRVRDMVDAWVALPDGVTPTQRARELALRFYRAHGEVSRELVALRAVQSLSVLDVRNYR
;
A
#
# COMPACT_ATOMS: atom_id res chain seq x y z
N ARG A 1 28.10 14.19 -23.21
CA ARG A 1 28.63 12.80 -23.30
C ARG A 1 30.16 12.81 -23.53
N GLU A 2 30.72 13.76 -24.29
CA GLU A 2 32.15 13.78 -24.65
C GLU A 2 33.10 14.43 -23.62
N GLY A 3 32.60 15.07 -22.57
CA GLY A 3 33.43 15.81 -21.59
C GLY A 3 33.62 15.16 -20.21
N PHE A 4 33.14 13.94 -19.97
CA PHE A 4 33.28 13.26 -18.68
C PHE A 4 34.19 12.04 -18.83
N PRO A 5 35.24 11.86 -17.98
CA PRO A 5 35.96 10.59 -17.88
C PRO A 5 35.00 9.56 -17.26
N ALA A 6 34.16 8.96 -18.11
CA ALA A 6 33.13 8.03 -17.68
C ALA A 6 33.74 6.65 -17.50
N ASP A 7 33.43 6.04 -16.35
CA ASP A 7 33.65 4.63 -16.07
C ASP A 7 33.17 3.78 -17.28
N PRO A 8 34.02 2.94 -17.90
CA PRO A 8 33.64 2.09 -19.02
C PRO A 8 32.38 1.24 -18.74
N LEU A 9 32.14 0.87 -17.48
CA LEU A 9 30.93 0.16 -17.05
C LEU A 9 29.68 1.02 -17.20
N LEU A 10 29.77 2.31 -16.85
CA LEU A 10 28.67 3.26 -17.01
C LEU A 10 28.30 3.40 -18.49
N ILE A 11 29.29 3.45 -19.38
CA ILE A 11 29.06 3.56 -20.83
C ILE A 11 28.35 2.30 -21.35
N ALA A 12 28.81 1.10 -20.95
CA ALA A 12 28.20 -0.16 -21.36
C ALA A 12 26.74 -0.30 -20.89
N ASP A 13 26.42 0.14 -19.67
CA ASP A 13 25.05 0.11 -19.15
C ASP A 13 24.14 1.12 -19.85
N LEU A 14 24.64 2.32 -20.15
CA LEU A 14 23.91 3.32 -20.94
C LEU A 14 23.64 2.83 -22.37
N ASP A 15 24.60 2.16 -22.98
CA ASP A 15 24.47 1.59 -24.32
C ASP A 15 23.47 0.43 -24.37
N ARG A 16 23.42 -0.41 -23.33
CA ARG A 16 22.37 -1.45 -23.20
C ARG A 16 20.98 -0.85 -22.96
N LEU A 17 20.89 0.23 -22.17
CA LEU A 17 19.62 0.93 -21.95
C LEU A 17 19.12 1.58 -23.25
N GLU A 18 20.03 2.17 -24.02
CA GLU A 18 19.74 2.71 -25.36
C GLU A 18 19.28 1.59 -26.31
N LEU A 19 19.95 0.42 -26.33
CA LEU A 19 19.54 -0.72 -27.16
C LEU A 19 18.10 -1.16 -26.85
N ARG A 20 17.74 -1.30 -25.56
CA ARG A 20 16.37 -1.66 -25.15
C ARG A 20 15.35 -0.60 -25.57
N PHE A 21 15.70 0.68 -25.53
CA PHE A 21 14.83 1.75 -26.03
C PHE A 21 14.62 1.59 -27.54
N LEU A 22 15.70 1.42 -28.32
CA LEU A 22 15.62 1.24 -29.77
C LEU A 22 14.84 -0.02 -30.18
N GLU A 23 14.98 -1.12 -29.45
CA GLU A 23 14.19 -2.34 -29.67
C GLU A 23 12.69 -2.13 -29.46
N ARG A 24 12.31 -1.36 -28.42
CA ARG A 24 10.91 -1.00 -28.20
C ARG A 24 10.38 -0.09 -29.31
N GLN A 25 11.20 0.82 -29.82
CA GLN A 25 10.82 1.65 -30.97
C GLN A 25 10.66 0.81 -32.24
N ALA A 26 11.62 -0.07 -32.54
CA ALA A 26 11.58 -0.94 -33.72
C ALA A 26 10.42 -1.94 -33.71
N ALA A 27 9.87 -2.27 -32.54
CA ALA A 27 8.68 -3.11 -32.40
C ALA A 27 7.36 -2.36 -32.69
N ARG A 28 7.38 -1.02 -32.77
CA ARG A 28 6.21 -0.23 -33.19
C ARG A 28 5.97 -0.43 -34.68
N ARG A 29 4.72 -0.69 -35.04
CA ARG A 29 4.35 -1.11 -36.39
C ARG A 29 4.41 -0.01 -37.45
N ASP A 30 4.45 1.25 -37.02
CA ASP A 30 4.46 2.43 -37.91
C ASP A 30 5.88 2.93 -38.22
N MET A 31 6.90 2.17 -37.80
CA MET A 31 8.30 2.54 -37.99
C MET A 31 8.83 2.06 -39.32
N ASP A 32 9.73 2.86 -39.90
CA ASP A 32 10.46 2.55 -41.12
C ASP A 32 11.12 1.15 -41.03
N PRO A 33 10.96 0.29 -42.06
CA PRO A 33 11.53 -1.06 -42.08
C PRO A 33 13.07 -1.09 -41.97
N ARG A 34 13.76 0.03 -42.21
CA ARG A 34 15.21 0.19 -41.98
C ARG A 34 15.57 0.17 -40.50
N LEU A 35 14.71 0.66 -39.61
CA LEU A 35 15.01 0.74 -38.18
C LEU A 35 15.16 -0.65 -37.54
N PRO A 36 14.26 -1.62 -37.74
CA PRO A 36 14.47 -2.99 -37.31
C PRO A 36 15.81 -3.59 -37.75
N GLU A 37 16.25 -3.29 -38.98
CA GLU A 37 17.55 -3.75 -39.48
C GLU A 37 18.72 -3.08 -38.76
N GLY A 38 18.67 -1.75 -38.54
CA GLY A 38 19.66 -1.03 -37.74
C GLY A 38 19.75 -1.55 -36.30
N VAL A 39 18.61 -1.84 -35.67
CA VAL A 39 18.54 -2.42 -34.33
C VAL A 39 19.05 -3.86 -34.29
N ARG A 40 18.78 -4.66 -35.34
CA ARG A 40 19.37 -6.01 -35.48
C ARG A 40 20.89 -5.92 -35.51
N ARG A 41 21.48 -5.00 -36.29
CA ARG A 41 22.94 -4.80 -36.33
C ARG A 41 23.51 -4.38 -34.97
N ALA A 42 22.87 -3.45 -34.28
CA ALA A 42 23.28 -3.04 -32.94
C ALA A 42 23.20 -4.19 -31.92
N ARG A 43 22.16 -5.03 -32.00
CA ARG A 43 22.00 -6.22 -31.17
C ARG A 43 23.08 -7.27 -31.49
N SER A 44 23.37 -7.54 -32.76
CA SER A 44 24.43 -8.46 -33.16
C SER A 44 25.80 -7.99 -32.66
N ALA A 45 26.12 -6.70 -32.82
CA ALA A 45 27.35 -6.12 -32.28
C ALA A 45 27.44 -6.25 -30.75
N SER A 46 26.31 -6.08 -30.03
CA SER A 46 26.23 -6.30 -28.58
C SER A 46 26.47 -7.77 -28.19
N HIS A 47 25.92 -8.73 -28.95
CA HIS A 47 26.17 -10.15 -28.73
C HIS A 47 27.63 -10.52 -29.03
N GLU A 48 28.24 -9.98 -30.08
CA GLU A 48 29.66 -10.19 -30.41
C GLU A 48 30.60 -9.58 -29.36
N GLN A 49 30.28 -8.40 -28.85
CA GLN A 49 30.99 -7.82 -27.71
C GLN A 49 30.86 -8.70 -26.45
N SER A 50 29.65 -9.22 -26.19
CA SER A 50 29.43 -10.14 -25.07
C SER A 50 30.19 -11.45 -25.26
N LEU A 51 30.25 -11.99 -26.48
CA LEU A 51 31.04 -13.18 -26.81
C LEU A 51 32.52 -12.93 -26.54
N ARG A 52 33.08 -11.80 -27.01
CA ARG A 52 34.49 -11.43 -26.73
C ARG A 52 34.77 -11.38 -25.23
N GLY A 53 33.92 -10.70 -24.45
CA GLY A 53 34.07 -10.67 -22.99
C GLY A 53 33.95 -12.05 -22.33
N MET A 54 33.07 -12.92 -22.84
CA MET A 54 32.97 -14.30 -22.35
C MET A 54 34.19 -15.14 -22.70
N LEU A 55 34.83 -14.91 -23.85
CA LEU A 55 36.04 -15.62 -24.25
C LEU A 55 37.23 -15.25 -23.34
N GLU A 56 37.28 -14.01 -22.84
CA GLU A 56 38.33 -13.51 -21.93
C GLU A 56 38.22 -14.05 -20.50
N ARG A 57 37.04 -14.52 -20.07
CA ARG A 57 36.85 -15.07 -18.71
C ARG A 57 37.63 -16.38 -18.50
N PRO A 58 38.01 -16.72 -17.25
CA PRO A 58 38.68 -17.98 -16.95
C PRO A 58 37.89 -19.20 -17.46
N ALA A 59 38.57 -20.20 -18.03
CA ALA A 59 37.92 -21.39 -18.58
C ALA A 59 37.15 -22.23 -17.53
N GLY A 60 37.50 -22.07 -16.24
CA GLY A 60 36.83 -22.69 -15.10
C GLY A 60 35.54 -22.00 -14.64
N ASP A 61 35.15 -20.86 -15.23
CA ASP A 61 33.92 -20.15 -14.86
C ASP A 61 32.68 -20.92 -15.34
N ALA A 62 31.96 -21.50 -14.38
CA ALA A 62 30.75 -22.27 -14.60
C ALA A 62 29.58 -21.42 -15.12
N GLU A 63 29.51 -20.13 -14.81
CA GLU A 63 28.45 -19.24 -15.29
C GLU A 63 28.68 -18.87 -16.77
N ALA A 64 29.92 -18.53 -17.11
CA ALA A 64 30.32 -18.25 -18.49
C ALA A 64 29.99 -19.40 -19.45
N LEU A 65 30.10 -20.65 -18.98
CA LEU A 65 29.74 -21.84 -19.77
C LEU A 65 28.27 -21.83 -20.23
N PHE A 66 27.33 -21.52 -19.33
CA PHE A 66 25.91 -21.46 -19.67
C PHE A 66 25.53 -20.17 -20.43
N GLU A 67 26.21 -19.06 -20.15
CA GLU A 67 26.04 -17.81 -20.92
C GLU A 67 26.51 -17.97 -22.37
N LEU A 68 27.57 -18.74 -22.63
CA LEU A 68 27.99 -19.08 -23.99
C LEU A 68 26.95 -19.94 -24.73
N ALA A 69 26.27 -20.86 -24.03
CA ALA A 69 25.17 -21.64 -24.63
C ALA A 69 23.98 -20.75 -25.01
N GLU A 70 23.67 -19.74 -24.17
CA GLU A 70 22.67 -18.71 -24.46
C GLU A 70 23.06 -17.85 -25.67
N LEU A 71 24.32 -17.39 -25.73
CA LEU A 71 24.84 -16.62 -26.86
C LEU A 71 24.83 -17.43 -28.16
N ARG A 72 25.26 -18.69 -28.13
CA ARG A 72 25.21 -19.59 -29.29
C ARG A 72 23.77 -19.76 -29.79
N ALA A 73 22.83 -19.99 -28.89
CA ALA A 73 21.41 -20.10 -29.25
C ALA A 73 20.87 -18.79 -29.86
N ALA A 74 21.30 -17.63 -29.35
CA ALA A 74 20.95 -16.34 -29.91
C ALA A 74 21.52 -16.16 -31.32
N PHE A 75 22.80 -16.47 -31.55
CA PHE A 75 23.46 -16.39 -32.85
C PHE A 75 22.82 -17.30 -33.90
N LEU A 76 22.48 -18.54 -33.52
CA LEU A 76 21.74 -19.48 -34.38
C LEU A 76 20.35 -18.95 -34.76
N GLY A 77 19.67 -18.28 -33.83
CA GLY A 77 18.39 -17.64 -34.10
C GLY A 77 18.46 -16.44 -35.04
N THR A 78 19.64 -15.84 -35.21
CA THR A 78 19.92 -14.69 -36.08
C THR A 78 20.78 -15.03 -37.30
N CYS A 79 21.08 -16.31 -37.55
CA CYS A 79 21.91 -16.79 -38.66
C CYS A 79 23.38 -16.28 -38.69
N HIS A 80 23.97 -15.95 -37.55
CA HIS A 80 25.40 -15.61 -37.46
C HIS A 80 26.23 -16.88 -37.21
N VAL A 81 26.58 -17.59 -38.29
CA VAL A 81 27.18 -18.93 -38.22
C VAL A 81 28.57 -18.91 -37.57
N GLU A 82 29.43 -17.98 -37.96
CA GLU A 82 30.81 -17.88 -37.44
C GLU A 82 30.86 -17.66 -35.92
N SER A 83 30.11 -16.69 -35.40
CA SER A 83 30.03 -16.42 -33.96
C SER A 83 29.40 -17.59 -33.18
N ALA A 84 28.45 -18.31 -33.79
CA ALA A 84 27.86 -19.51 -33.19
C ALA A 84 28.87 -20.67 -33.11
N GLU A 85 29.75 -20.82 -34.11
CA GLU A 85 30.83 -21.81 -34.11
C GLU A 85 31.94 -21.46 -33.11
N MET A 86 32.33 -20.19 -33.03
CA MET A 86 33.27 -19.71 -32.01
C MET A 86 32.76 -19.98 -30.59
N ALA A 87 31.48 -19.67 -30.32
CA ALA A 87 30.86 -20.00 -29.05
C ALA A 87 30.84 -21.52 -28.79
N ALA A 88 30.55 -22.34 -29.81
CA ALA A 88 30.57 -23.80 -29.69
C ALA A 88 31.94 -24.34 -29.30
N GLN A 89 33.00 -23.86 -29.96
CA GLN A 89 34.38 -24.26 -29.65
C GLN A 89 34.76 -23.90 -28.21
N SER A 90 34.43 -22.68 -27.76
CA SER A 90 34.68 -22.23 -26.39
C SER A 90 33.91 -23.04 -25.34
N ILE A 91 32.64 -23.39 -25.63
CA ILE A 91 31.84 -24.27 -24.77
C ILE A 91 32.56 -25.60 -24.55
N TRP A 92 33.05 -26.26 -25.61
CA TRP A 92 33.72 -27.55 -25.48
C TRP A 92 35.02 -27.46 -24.67
N GLN A 93 35.81 -26.40 -24.88
CA GLN A 93 37.02 -26.14 -24.09
C GLN A 93 36.70 -25.94 -22.60
N ARG A 94 35.66 -25.16 -22.29
CA ARG A 94 35.23 -24.88 -20.91
C ARG A 94 34.57 -26.08 -20.22
N VAL A 95 33.80 -26.89 -20.96
CA VAL A 95 33.29 -28.17 -20.43
C VAL A 95 34.45 -29.05 -19.98
N ALA A 96 35.59 -29.05 -20.67
CA ALA A 96 36.76 -29.80 -20.24
C ALA A 96 37.43 -29.20 -18.99
N ALA A 97 37.43 -27.87 -18.86
CA ALA A 97 38.15 -27.14 -17.80
C ALA A 97 37.36 -26.89 -16.50
N VAL A 98 36.02 -26.82 -16.52
CA VAL A 98 35.21 -26.44 -15.36
C VAL A 98 35.25 -27.49 -14.25
N GLU A 99 35.33 -27.08 -12.98
CA GLU A 99 35.31 -28.01 -11.84
C GLU A 99 33.90 -28.55 -11.55
N LEU A 100 33.80 -29.87 -11.28
CA LEU A 100 32.54 -30.55 -10.97
C LEU A 100 32.20 -30.41 -9.48
N ASN A 101 31.80 -29.21 -9.06
CA ASN A 101 31.52 -28.89 -7.66
C ASN A 101 30.01 -28.70 -7.38
N ALA A 102 29.66 -28.32 -6.15
CA ALA A 102 28.26 -28.06 -5.77
C ALA A 102 27.69 -26.80 -6.45
N GLU A 103 28.55 -25.84 -6.77
CA GLU A 103 28.20 -24.58 -7.43
C GLU A 103 27.75 -24.82 -8.88
N LEU A 104 28.52 -25.56 -9.68
CA LEU A 104 28.13 -25.94 -11.04
C LEU A 104 26.79 -26.69 -11.07
N ARG A 105 26.55 -27.59 -10.10
CA ARG A 105 25.27 -28.29 -9.96
C ARG A 105 24.13 -27.34 -9.63
N GLY A 106 24.37 -26.34 -8.78
CA GLY A 106 23.43 -25.27 -8.47
C GLY A 106 23.07 -24.44 -9.70
N ILE A 107 24.08 -23.96 -10.43
CA ILE A 107 23.92 -23.17 -11.66
C ILE A 107 23.15 -23.97 -12.72
N ALA A 108 23.51 -25.24 -12.94
CA ALA A 108 22.82 -26.09 -13.90
C ALA A 108 21.34 -26.31 -13.56
N GLN A 109 21.01 -26.52 -12.28
CA GLN A 109 19.61 -26.64 -11.84
C GLN A 109 18.86 -25.31 -11.98
N GLU A 110 19.51 -24.18 -11.68
CA GLU A 110 18.91 -22.85 -11.85
C GLU A 110 18.64 -22.56 -13.33
N ARG A 111 19.62 -22.77 -14.21
CA ARG A 111 19.47 -22.54 -15.66
C ARG A 111 18.43 -23.47 -16.26
N PHE A 112 18.39 -24.75 -15.87
CA PHE A 112 17.31 -25.67 -16.25
C PHE A 112 15.93 -25.11 -15.88
N ALA A 113 15.77 -24.68 -14.64
CA ALA A 113 14.52 -24.14 -14.15
C ALA A 113 14.13 -22.85 -14.88
N ALA A 114 15.08 -21.95 -15.09
CA ALA A 114 14.89 -20.68 -15.78
C ALA A 114 14.38 -20.88 -17.21
N ILE A 115 14.98 -21.81 -17.95
CA ILE A 115 14.64 -22.07 -19.35
C ILE A 115 13.29 -22.79 -19.46
N VAL A 116 12.97 -23.72 -18.54
CA VAL A 116 11.72 -24.50 -18.57
C VAL A 116 10.50 -23.69 -18.09
N ALA A 117 10.68 -22.73 -17.18
CA ALA A 117 9.58 -21.96 -16.57
C ALA A 117 8.92 -20.89 -17.48
N GLU A 118 9.21 -20.89 -18.79
CA GLU A 118 8.38 -20.26 -19.83
C GLU A 118 8.32 -18.72 -19.90
N GLU A 119 9.31 -17.97 -19.40
CA GLU A 119 9.16 -16.48 -19.29
C GLU A 119 10.24 -15.59 -19.92
N VAL A 120 11.00 -16.08 -20.89
CA VAL A 120 11.84 -15.20 -21.73
C VAL A 120 11.06 -14.83 -23.00
N ASP A 121 11.05 -13.54 -23.37
CA ASP A 121 10.50 -12.98 -24.62
C ASP A 121 11.32 -13.42 -25.85
N LEU A 122 11.58 -14.71 -25.95
CA LEU A 122 12.23 -15.36 -27.06
C LEU A 122 11.17 -15.85 -28.04
N THR A 123 11.49 -15.79 -29.33
CA THR A 123 10.70 -16.48 -30.35
C THR A 123 10.71 -17.98 -30.06
N LEU A 124 9.68 -18.71 -30.50
CA LEU A 124 9.60 -20.15 -30.30
C LEU A 124 10.86 -20.88 -30.82
N GLN A 125 11.42 -20.40 -31.93
CA GLN A 125 12.65 -20.91 -32.52
C GLN A 125 13.88 -20.65 -31.62
N GLN A 126 14.04 -19.44 -31.10
CA GLN A 126 15.12 -19.12 -30.15
C GLN A 126 15.02 -19.98 -28.87
N LYS A 127 13.80 -20.26 -28.38
CA LYS A 127 13.59 -21.17 -27.24
C LYS A 127 14.03 -22.60 -27.56
N ILE A 128 13.73 -23.11 -28.75
CA ILE A 128 14.17 -24.44 -29.20
C ILE A 128 15.70 -24.51 -29.25
N HIS A 129 16.37 -23.49 -29.81
CA HIS A 129 17.83 -23.43 -29.83
C HIS A 129 18.40 -23.38 -28.40
N LEU A 130 17.87 -22.52 -27.53
CA LEU A 130 18.35 -22.40 -26.15
C LEU A 130 18.23 -23.72 -25.37
N LEU A 131 17.10 -24.42 -25.50
CA LEU A 131 16.88 -25.74 -24.88
C LEU A 131 17.88 -26.79 -25.41
N ARG A 132 18.14 -26.80 -26.72
CA ARG A 132 19.08 -27.76 -27.34
C ARG A 132 20.51 -27.49 -26.93
N GLU A 133 20.97 -26.24 -27.02
CA GLU A 133 22.35 -25.87 -26.69
C GLU A 133 22.65 -26.10 -25.21
N THR A 134 21.74 -25.70 -24.32
CA THR A 134 21.90 -25.97 -22.89
C THR A 134 21.85 -27.47 -22.59
N GLY A 135 20.98 -28.22 -23.28
CA GLY A 135 20.90 -29.67 -23.19
C GLY A 135 22.20 -30.34 -23.62
N ALA A 136 22.84 -29.86 -24.70
CA ALA A 136 24.12 -30.35 -25.19
C ALA A 136 25.25 -30.10 -24.17
N VAL A 137 25.31 -28.91 -23.56
CA VAL A 137 26.27 -28.61 -22.48
C VAL A 137 26.08 -29.57 -21.30
N MET A 138 24.84 -29.78 -20.85
CA MET A 138 24.57 -30.71 -19.76
C MET A 138 24.87 -32.17 -20.14
N GLY A 139 24.65 -32.55 -21.40
CA GLY A 139 25.00 -33.87 -21.93
C GLY A 139 26.52 -34.09 -21.93
N ALA A 140 27.28 -33.09 -22.35
CA ALA A 140 28.74 -33.10 -22.35
C ALA A 140 29.31 -33.18 -20.92
N LEU A 141 28.76 -32.39 -19.99
CA LEU A 141 29.09 -32.49 -18.56
C LEU A 141 28.76 -33.87 -17.99
N ALA A 142 27.63 -34.47 -18.39
CA ALA A 142 27.23 -35.82 -17.97
C ALA A 142 28.16 -36.91 -18.51
N ALA A 143 28.68 -36.76 -19.73
CA ALA A 143 29.64 -37.69 -20.32
C ALA A 143 31.00 -37.63 -19.59
N ARG A 144 31.42 -36.44 -19.15
CA ARG A 144 32.68 -36.26 -18.41
C ARG A 144 32.61 -36.73 -16.95
N SER A 145 31.49 -36.51 -16.27
CA SER A 145 31.34 -36.70 -14.82
C SER A 145 30.70 -38.02 -14.39
N ASP A 146 30.07 -38.74 -15.32
CA ASP A 146 29.10 -39.83 -15.05
C ASP A 146 27.97 -39.47 -14.04
N GLU A 147 27.77 -38.18 -13.74
CA GLU A 147 26.74 -37.78 -12.80
C GLU A 147 25.33 -37.96 -13.40
N ARG A 148 24.52 -38.75 -12.70
CA ARG A 148 23.10 -38.97 -13.05
C ARG A 148 22.26 -37.69 -13.05
N LEU A 149 22.71 -36.61 -12.40
CA LEU A 149 21.99 -35.33 -12.39
C LEU A 149 22.03 -34.68 -13.78
N PHE A 150 23.22 -34.43 -14.32
CA PHE A 150 23.38 -33.77 -15.62
C PHE A 150 22.75 -34.58 -16.75
N ARG A 151 22.90 -35.92 -16.74
CA ARG A 151 22.22 -36.81 -17.72
C ARG A 151 20.71 -36.61 -17.68
N ARG A 152 20.11 -36.58 -16.48
CA ARG A 152 18.67 -36.35 -16.30
C ARG A 152 18.23 -34.96 -16.77
N LEU A 153 19.02 -33.92 -16.54
CA LEU A 153 18.68 -32.57 -16.99
C LEU A 153 18.83 -32.41 -18.51
N ALA A 154 19.90 -32.95 -19.09
CA ALA A 154 20.14 -32.97 -20.54
C ALA A 154 18.99 -33.64 -21.30
N THR A 155 18.61 -34.86 -20.89
CA THR A 155 17.48 -35.59 -21.50
C THR A 155 16.17 -34.81 -21.38
N ARG A 156 15.93 -34.13 -20.25
CA ARG A 156 14.72 -33.31 -20.08
C ARG A 156 14.71 -32.07 -20.96
N LEU A 157 15.85 -31.41 -21.15
CA LEU A 157 15.97 -30.25 -22.04
C LEU A 157 15.79 -30.65 -23.51
N GLU A 158 16.38 -31.77 -23.92
CA GLU A 158 16.15 -32.34 -25.26
C GLU A 158 14.67 -32.69 -25.48
N HIS A 159 14.03 -33.32 -24.49
CA HIS A 159 12.61 -33.62 -24.54
C HIS A 159 11.76 -32.36 -24.66
N ALA A 160 12.04 -31.33 -23.85
CA ALA A 160 11.35 -30.05 -23.92
C ALA A 160 11.56 -29.36 -25.28
N ALA A 161 12.77 -29.42 -25.85
CA ALA A 161 13.04 -28.90 -27.19
C ALA A 161 12.25 -29.66 -28.27
N GLY A 162 12.15 -30.99 -28.14
CA GLY A 162 11.35 -31.85 -29.01
C GLY A 162 9.86 -31.51 -28.96
N ASP A 163 9.33 -31.30 -27.76
CA ASP A 163 7.93 -30.95 -27.54
C ASP A 163 7.61 -29.53 -28.09
N ARG A 164 8.53 -28.56 -27.95
CA ARG A 164 8.38 -27.23 -28.58
C ARG A 164 8.50 -27.27 -30.11
N SER A 165 9.35 -28.14 -30.64
CA SER A 165 9.47 -28.35 -32.09
C SER A 165 8.19 -28.98 -32.65
N LEU A 166 7.55 -29.90 -31.91
CA LEU A 166 6.22 -30.43 -32.24
C LEU A 166 5.17 -29.31 -32.25
N TYR A 167 5.16 -28.44 -31.23
CA TYR A 167 4.26 -27.29 -31.18
C TYR A 167 4.44 -26.35 -32.39
N GLN A 168 5.69 -26.06 -32.77
CA GLN A 168 5.98 -25.24 -33.95
C GLN A 168 5.42 -25.87 -35.24
N ARG A 169 5.54 -27.19 -35.41
CA ARG A 169 4.96 -27.92 -36.55
C ARG A 169 3.44 -27.91 -36.53
N MET A 170 2.83 -28.06 -35.35
CA MET A 170 1.38 -27.94 -35.19
C MET A 170 0.91 -26.51 -35.50
N GLU A 171 1.62 -25.48 -35.05
CA GLU A 171 1.30 -24.07 -35.34
C GLU A 171 1.42 -23.77 -36.83
N SER A 172 2.39 -24.36 -37.53
CA SER A 172 2.50 -24.24 -38.99
C SER A 172 1.34 -24.91 -39.76
N LEU A 173 0.67 -25.91 -39.18
CA LEU A 173 -0.42 -26.64 -39.83
C LEU A 173 -1.82 -26.14 -39.44
N LEU A 174 -2.06 -25.88 -38.16
CA LEU A 174 -3.38 -25.54 -37.60
C LEU A 174 -3.55 -24.05 -37.29
N SER A 175 -2.51 -23.23 -37.47
CA SER A 175 -2.36 -21.88 -36.92
C SER A 175 -2.33 -21.86 -35.38
N ARG A 176 -1.86 -20.75 -34.80
CA ARG A 176 -1.82 -20.57 -33.34
C ARG A 176 -3.18 -20.75 -32.67
N GLY A 177 -4.25 -20.28 -33.33
CA GLY A 177 -5.62 -20.42 -32.82
C GLY A 177 -6.12 -21.87 -32.81
N GLY A 178 -5.78 -22.64 -33.85
CA GLY A 178 -6.17 -24.05 -33.94
C GLY A 178 -5.44 -24.94 -32.94
N VAL A 179 -4.16 -24.68 -32.66
CA VAL A 179 -3.43 -25.40 -31.61
C VAL A 179 -4.03 -25.15 -30.23
N VAL A 180 -4.35 -23.89 -29.91
CA VAL A 180 -5.02 -23.54 -28.64
C VAL A 180 -6.40 -24.19 -28.55
N ALA A 181 -7.17 -24.21 -29.64
CA ALA A 181 -8.48 -24.88 -29.68
C ALA A 181 -8.37 -26.39 -29.46
N LEU A 182 -7.36 -27.05 -30.04
CA LEU A 182 -7.11 -28.49 -29.85
C LEU A 182 -6.76 -28.79 -28.39
N GLU A 183 -5.82 -28.04 -27.79
CA GLU A 183 -5.42 -28.22 -26.38
C GLU A 183 -6.56 -27.92 -25.41
N THR A 184 -7.35 -26.88 -25.68
CA THR A 184 -8.50 -26.51 -24.84
C THR A 184 -9.61 -27.57 -24.92
N THR A 185 -9.87 -28.10 -26.12
CA THR A 185 -10.82 -29.19 -26.33
C THR A 185 -10.37 -30.45 -25.60
N SER A 186 -9.10 -30.84 -25.73
CA SER A 186 -8.51 -31.99 -25.02
C SER A 186 -8.66 -31.87 -23.49
N LEU A 187 -8.33 -30.70 -22.93
CA LEU A 187 -8.47 -30.43 -21.49
C LEU A 187 -9.95 -30.48 -21.05
N PHE A 188 -10.85 -29.88 -21.82
CA PHE A 188 -12.28 -29.89 -21.51
C PHE A 188 -12.85 -31.32 -21.50
N LEU A 189 -12.55 -32.11 -22.53
CA LEU A 189 -13.00 -33.49 -22.64
C LEU A 189 -12.42 -34.37 -21.51
N LEU A 190 -11.19 -34.11 -21.06
CA LEU A 190 -10.60 -34.79 -19.91
C LEU A 190 -11.41 -34.51 -18.63
N VAL A 191 -11.80 -33.26 -18.40
CA VAL A 191 -12.67 -32.89 -17.25
C VAL A 191 -14.04 -33.55 -17.35
N VAL A 192 -14.62 -33.64 -18.55
CA VAL A 192 -15.89 -34.34 -18.78
C VAL A 192 -15.78 -35.81 -18.40
N VAL A 193 -14.70 -36.51 -18.80
CA VAL A 193 -14.44 -37.90 -18.39
C VAL A 193 -14.35 -38.03 -16.86
N PHE A 194 -13.70 -37.07 -16.18
CA PHE A 194 -13.66 -37.08 -14.71
C PHE A 194 -15.03 -36.91 -14.06
N VAL A 195 -15.88 -36.03 -14.60
CA VAL A 195 -17.25 -35.84 -14.11
C VAL A 195 -18.07 -37.10 -14.33
N LEU A 196 -17.96 -37.74 -15.51
CA LEU A 196 -18.63 -39.00 -15.81
C LEU A 196 -18.23 -40.10 -14.83
N LEU A 197 -16.93 -40.28 -14.59
CA LEU A 197 -16.42 -41.26 -13.61
C LEU A 197 -16.84 -40.94 -12.16
N GLY A 198 -16.88 -39.65 -11.80
CA GLY A 198 -17.32 -39.21 -10.47
C GLY A 198 -18.80 -39.45 -10.21
N ILE A 199 -19.65 -39.23 -11.21
CA ILE A 199 -21.09 -39.50 -11.15
C ILE A 199 -21.34 -41.00 -11.02
N GLU A 200 -20.66 -41.81 -11.83
CA GLU A 200 -20.77 -43.28 -11.77
C GLU A 200 -20.35 -43.83 -10.40
N ALA A 201 -19.31 -43.25 -9.78
CA ALA A 201 -18.82 -43.69 -8.47
C ALA A 201 -19.66 -43.21 -7.28
N SER A 202 -20.33 -42.06 -7.39
CA SER A 202 -20.99 -41.39 -6.25
C SER A 202 -22.49 -41.67 -6.15
N VAL A 203 -23.14 -42.11 -7.23
CA VAL A 203 -24.60 -42.29 -7.29
C VAL A 203 -24.94 -43.77 -7.49
N PRO A 204 -25.26 -44.52 -6.41
CA PRO A 204 -25.75 -45.89 -6.56
C PRO A 204 -27.16 -45.91 -7.16
N GLY A 205 -27.39 -46.76 -8.17
CA GLY A 205 -28.73 -46.98 -8.77
C GLY A 205 -29.04 -46.19 -10.06
N LEU A 206 -28.03 -45.80 -10.85
CA LEU A 206 -28.23 -45.17 -12.16
C LEU A 206 -28.99 -46.10 -13.13
N SER A 207 -29.92 -45.54 -13.91
CA SER A 207 -30.69 -46.31 -14.91
C SER A 207 -29.79 -46.87 -16.01
N GLU A 208 -30.15 -48.03 -16.58
CA GLU A 208 -29.37 -48.65 -17.68
C GLU A 208 -29.25 -47.74 -18.91
N SER A 209 -30.28 -46.94 -19.19
CA SER A 209 -30.26 -45.94 -20.26
C SER A 209 -29.20 -44.86 -20.02
N THR A 210 -29.06 -44.38 -18.78
CA THR A 210 -28.08 -43.36 -18.41
C THR A 210 -26.66 -43.93 -18.48
N LEU A 211 -26.46 -45.16 -18.01
CA LEU A 211 -25.17 -45.86 -18.12
C LEU A 211 -24.76 -46.07 -19.58
N ARG A 212 -25.71 -46.41 -20.46
CA ARG A 212 -25.45 -46.55 -21.91
C ARG A 212 -24.97 -45.24 -22.53
N TRP A 213 -25.66 -44.13 -22.25
CA TRP A 213 -25.24 -42.80 -22.74
C TRP A 213 -23.89 -42.35 -22.19
N MET A 214 -23.60 -42.63 -20.91
CA MET A 214 -22.31 -42.33 -20.31
C MET A 214 -21.17 -43.12 -20.97
N ARG A 215 -21.38 -44.39 -21.32
CA ARG A 215 -20.40 -45.21 -22.05
C ARG A 215 -20.16 -44.72 -23.48
N ILE A 216 -21.21 -44.34 -24.20
CA ILE A 216 -21.09 -43.77 -25.55
C ILE A 216 -20.30 -42.46 -25.51
N ALA A 217 -20.58 -41.61 -24.52
CA ALA A 217 -19.83 -40.37 -24.31
C ALA A 217 -18.35 -40.64 -24.00
N ASP A 218 -18.03 -41.52 -23.05
CA ASP A 218 -16.65 -41.90 -22.70
C ASP A 218 -15.89 -42.46 -23.90
N ALA A 219 -16.51 -43.33 -24.69
CA ALA A 219 -15.90 -43.93 -25.88
C ALA A 219 -15.66 -42.91 -27.01
N THR A 220 -16.58 -41.96 -27.21
CA THR A 220 -16.40 -40.86 -28.18
C THR A 220 -15.21 -39.99 -27.78
N ILE A 221 -15.09 -39.67 -26.49
CA ILE A 221 -13.98 -38.89 -25.94
C ILE A 221 -12.65 -39.65 -26.06
N CYS A 222 -12.65 -40.94 -25.76
CA CYS A 222 -11.45 -41.77 -25.91
C CYS A 222 -10.99 -41.87 -27.37
N THR A 223 -11.93 -41.99 -28.31
CA THR A 223 -11.63 -41.97 -29.75
C THR A 223 -10.97 -40.66 -30.16
N PHE A 224 -11.48 -39.52 -29.67
CA PHE A 224 -10.84 -38.22 -29.88
C PHE A 224 -9.39 -38.20 -29.35
N PHE A 225 -9.13 -38.70 -28.14
CA PHE A 225 -7.76 -38.76 -27.59
C PHE A 225 -6.82 -39.64 -28.40
N VAL A 226 -7.29 -40.77 -28.93
CA VAL A 226 -6.49 -41.62 -29.84
C VAL A 226 -6.14 -40.87 -31.12
N LEU A 227 -7.11 -40.19 -31.74
CA LEU A 227 -6.88 -39.38 -32.94
C LEU A 227 -5.91 -38.22 -32.67
N GLU A 228 -6.06 -37.53 -31.54
CA GLU A 228 -5.14 -36.48 -31.11
C GLU A 228 -3.72 -37.02 -30.91
N PHE A 229 -3.58 -38.19 -30.27
CA PHE A 229 -2.29 -38.85 -30.07
C PHE A 229 -1.63 -39.21 -31.41
N LEU A 230 -2.37 -39.82 -32.34
CA LEU A 230 -1.87 -40.17 -33.67
C LEU A 230 -1.46 -38.93 -34.46
N PHE A 231 -2.26 -37.86 -34.39
CA PHE A 231 -1.93 -36.58 -35.00
C PHE A 231 -0.64 -35.98 -34.45
N LYS A 232 -0.44 -35.99 -33.13
CA LYS A 232 0.83 -35.52 -32.52
C LYS A 232 2.00 -36.45 -32.85
N PHE A 233 1.77 -37.76 -32.93
CA PHE A 233 2.78 -38.75 -33.26
C PHE A 233 3.35 -38.57 -34.67
N THR A 234 2.51 -38.28 -35.66
CA THR A 234 2.97 -38.07 -37.06
C THR A 234 3.86 -36.83 -37.18
N LEU A 235 3.61 -35.81 -36.37
CA LEU A 235 4.34 -34.53 -36.38
C LEU A 235 5.58 -34.53 -35.48
N ALA A 236 5.73 -35.50 -34.58
CA ALA A 236 6.83 -35.55 -33.62
C ALA A 236 8.20 -35.69 -34.33
N PRO A 237 9.23 -34.88 -33.95
CA PRO A 237 10.53 -34.91 -34.60
C PRO A 237 11.32 -36.21 -34.37
N ARG A 238 11.16 -36.84 -33.19
CA ARG A 238 11.75 -38.15 -32.84
C ARG A 238 10.63 -39.11 -32.44
N LYS A 239 10.02 -39.76 -33.44
CA LYS A 239 8.80 -40.59 -33.29
C LYS A 239 8.92 -41.63 -32.17
N ALA A 240 9.99 -42.43 -32.15
CA ALA A 240 10.17 -43.50 -31.16
C ALA A 240 10.28 -42.98 -29.71
N SER A 241 11.11 -41.96 -29.49
CA SER A 241 11.28 -41.36 -28.15
C SER A 241 9.99 -40.69 -27.66
N TRP A 242 9.28 -39.98 -28.55
CA TRP A 242 8.00 -39.35 -28.21
C TRP A 242 6.92 -40.40 -27.92
N PHE A 243 6.86 -41.48 -28.72
CA PHE A 243 5.91 -42.57 -28.52
C PHE A 243 6.11 -43.24 -27.17
N VAL A 244 7.32 -43.70 -26.83
CA VAL A 244 7.59 -44.38 -25.55
C VAL A 244 7.21 -43.51 -24.35
N ARG A 245 7.43 -42.19 -24.43
CA ARG A 245 7.09 -41.24 -23.36
C ARG A 245 5.59 -41.06 -23.15
N ASN A 246 4.82 -40.98 -24.24
CA ASN A 246 3.41 -40.60 -24.19
C ASN A 246 2.47 -41.81 -24.37
N PHE A 247 2.97 -42.98 -24.80
CA PHE A 247 2.18 -44.18 -25.00
C PHE A 247 1.45 -44.60 -23.71
N LEU A 248 2.18 -44.71 -22.60
CA LEU A 248 1.61 -45.13 -21.31
C LEU A 248 0.67 -44.08 -20.71
N THR A 249 0.89 -42.79 -20.99
CA THR A 249 0.15 -41.70 -20.34
C THR A 249 -1.04 -41.20 -21.14
N ASP A 250 -0.98 -41.27 -22.46
CA ASP A 250 -1.94 -40.62 -23.35
C ASP A 250 -2.68 -41.66 -24.20
N LEU A 251 -1.98 -42.68 -24.74
CA LEU A 251 -2.61 -43.70 -25.59
C LEU A 251 -3.23 -44.86 -24.78
N LEU A 252 -2.47 -45.44 -23.85
CA LEU A 252 -2.91 -46.60 -23.05
C LEU A 252 -4.22 -46.34 -22.28
N PRO A 253 -4.47 -45.15 -21.68
CA PRO A 253 -5.73 -44.87 -21.02
C PRO A 253 -6.94 -44.72 -21.96
N ALA A 254 -6.69 -44.44 -23.26
CA ALA A 254 -7.72 -44.21 -24.27
C ALA A 254 -8.11 -45.49 -25.04
N ILE A 255 -7.23 -46.50 -25.11
CA ILE A 255 -7.47 -47.78 -25.81
C ILE A 255 -8.68 -48.60 -25.27
N PRO A 256 -8.87 -48.77 -23.95
CA PRO A 256 -9.91 -49.64 -23.38
C PRO A 256 -11.35 -49.35 -23.79
N ALA A 257 -11.68 -48.09 -24.06
CA ALA A 257 -13.04 -47.68 -24.40
C ALA A 257 -13.36 -47.84 -25.89
N VAL A 258 -12.34 -47.84 -26.75
CA VAL A 258 -12.48 -48.13 -28.19
C VAL A 258 -12.62 -49.64 -28.41
N ALA A 259 -11.94 -50.47 -27.60
CA ALA A 259 -12.07 -51.92 -27.66
C ALA A 259 -13.47 -52.42 -27.25
N LEU A 260 -14.23 -51.65 -26.46
CA LEU A 260 -15.62 -51.96 -26.08
C LEU A 260 -16.64 -51.71 -27.22
N PHE A 261 -16.24 -51.07 -28.32
CA PHE A 261 -17.06 -50.90 -29.53
C PHE A 261 -16.99 -52.12 -30.47
N PHE A 262 -16.00 -52.99 -30.31
CA PHE A 262 -15.91 -54.25 -31.04
C PHE A 262 -16.57 -55.36 -30.19
N ASP A 263 -17.72 -55.85 -30.64
CA ASP A 263 -18.58 -56.75 -29.88
C ASP A 263 -17.82 -57.98 -29.35
N ALA A 264 -17.99 -58.23 -28.04
CA ALA A 264 -17.37 -59.34 -27.32
C ALA A 264 -18.06 -60.70 -27.57
N GLU A 265 -18.81 -60.83 -28.67
CA GLU A 265 -19.45 -62.10 -29.06
C GLU A 265 -18.49 -63.06 -29.81
N VAL A 266 -17.33 -62.60 -30.29
CA VAL A 266 -16.41 -63.43 -31.10
C VAL A 266 -15.31 -64.14 -30.27
N VAL A 267 -15.17 -63.87 -28.97
CA VAL A 267 -14.19 -64.57 -28.11
C VAL A 267 -14.92 -65.46 -27.11
N GLY A 268 -15.19 -66.69 -27.56
CA GLY A 268 -15.81 -67.74 -26.76
C GLY A 268 -15.10 -68.03 -25.45
N THR A 269 -15.90 -68.16 -24.39
CA THR A 269 -15.75 -69.10 -23.24
C THR A 269 -14.33 -69.36 -22.70
N GLY A 270 -13.52 -68.32 -22.51
CA GLY A 270 -12.28 -68.38 -21.74
C GLY A 270 -12.38 -67.57 -20.44
N ILE A 271 -12.49 -68.24 -19.28
CA ILE A 271 -12.51 -67.67 -17.91
C ILE A 271 -11.28 -66.77 -17.59
N MET A 272 -10.27 -66.74 -18.47
CA MET A 272 -9.10 -65.84 -18.39
C MET A 272 -9.36 -64.39 -18.86
N SER A 273 -10.36 -64.10 -19.70
CA SER A 273 -10.61 -62.73 -20.19
C SER A 273 -11.25 -61.82 -19.12
N LEU A 274 -12.08 -62.35 -18.23
CA LEU A 274 -12.66 -61.63 -17.10
C LEU A 274 -11.63 -61.24 -16.01
N ARG A 275 -10.49 -61.95 -15.92
CA ARG A 275 -9.36 -61.55 -15.05
C ARG A 275 -8.54 -60.42 -15.67
N LEU A 276 -8.38 -60.40 -17.00
CA LEU A 276 -7.75 -59.26 -17.69
C LEU A 276 -8.61 -57.98 -17.60
N VAL A 277 -9.94 -58.09 -17.64
CA VAL A 277 -10.86 -56.96 -17.44
C VAL A 277 -10.78 -56.39 -16.01
N ARG A 278 -10.43 -57.20 -14.99
CA ARG A 278 -10.08 -56.69 -13.64
C ARG A 278 -8.73 -55.98 -13.61
N PHE A 279 -7.75 -56.39 -14.41
CA PHE A 279 -6.50 -55.64 -14.62
C PHE A 279 -6.71 -54.34 -15.43
N LEU A 280 -7.79 -54.22 -16.21
CA LEU A 280 -8.20 -52.96 -16.82
C LEU A 280 -8.72 -51.92 -15.81
N ARG A 281 -9.09 -52.32 -14.57
CA ARG A 281 -9.26 -51.35 -13.46
C ARG A 281 -7.92 -50.72 -13.04
N LEU A 282 -6.78 -51.32 -13.38
CA LEU A 282 -5.46 -50.70 -13.26
C LEU A 282 -5.27 -49.57 -14.30
N ALA A 283 -6.00 -49.60 -15.44
CA ALA A 283 -6.07 -48.45 -16.35
C ALA A 283 -6.93 -47.32 -15.76
N ALA A 284 -7.95 -47.63 -14.95
CA ALA A 284 -8.62 -46.63 -14.10
C ALA A 284 -7.67 -46.07 -13.02
N PHE A 285 -6.74 -46.89 -12.49
CA PHE A 285 -5.64 -46.42 -11.62
C PHE A 285 -4.62 -45.56 -12.40
N ALA A 286 -4.35 -45.86 -13.68
CA ALA A 286 -3.55 -45.01 -14.57
C ALA A 286 -4.24 -43.68 -14.88
N ARG A 287 -5.57 -43.68 -15.07
CA ARG A 287 -6.42 -42.46 -15.13
C ARG A 287 -6.39 -41.70 -13.81
N TYR A 288 -6.40 -42.39 -12.66
CA TYR A 288 -6.24 -41.80 -11.32
C TYR A 288 -4.83 -41.25 -11.09
N MET A 289 -3.78 -41.88 -11.63
CA MET A 289 -2.40 -41.39 -11.62
C MET A 289 -2.21 -40.19 -12.56
N ALA A 290 -2.92 -40.17 -13.70
CA ALA A 290 -3.03 -39.00 -14.55
C ALA A 290 -3.80 -37.86 -13.84
N ALA A 291 -4.80 -38.17 -13.02
CA ALA A 291 -5.52 -37.23 -12.14
C ALA A 291 -4.69 -36.74 -10.95
N LEU A 292 -3.83 -37.60 -10.42
CA LEU A 292 -2.86 -37.25 -9.38
C LEU A 292 -1.68 -36.50 -9.98
N ARG A 293 -1.42 -36.59 -11.30
CA ARG A 293 -0.34 -35.87 -11.99
C ARG A 293 -0.41 -34.36 -11.81
N PRO A 294 -1.54 -33.65 -11.95
CA PRO A 294 -1.64 -32.22 -11.61
C PRO A 294 -1.46 -31.96 -10.11
N LEU A 295 -1.89 -32.86 -9.23
CA LEU A 295 -1.76 -32.71 -7.77
C LEU A 295 -0.31 -32.97 -7.31
N LEU A 296 0.34 -33.98 -7.84
CA LEU A 296 1.77 -34.27 -7.72
C LEU A 296 2.60 -33.19 -8.42
N ALA A 297 2.15 -32.65 -9.55
CA ALA A 297 2.77 -31.49 -10.18
C ALA A 297 2.63 -30.26 -9.30
N LEU A 298 1.49 -30.06 -8.62
CA LEU A 298 1.30 -28.98 -7.65
C LEU A 298 2.19 -29.18 -6.41
N VAL A 299 2.24 -30.38 -5.84
CA VAL A 299 3.10 -30.72 -4.70
C VAL A 299 4.56 -30.60 -5.10
N ARG A 300 4.93 -31.04 -6.30
CA ARG A 300 6.30 -30.93 -6.84
C ARG A 300 6.65 -29.49 -7.16
N LEU A 301 5.72 -28.71 -7.70
CA LEU A 301 5.86 -27.28 -7.92
C LEU A 301 6.03 -26.57 -6.58
N LEU A 302 5.25 -26.96 -5.56
CA LEU A 302 5.37 -26.43 -4.21
C LEU A 302 6.72 -26.79 -3.60
N LEU A 303 7.15 -28.06 -3.64
CA LEU A 303 8.48 -28.48 -3.18
C LEU A 303 9.60 -27.80 -3.97
N PHE A 304 9.41 -27.59 -5.26
CA PHE A 304 10.35 -26.89 -6.13
C PHE A 304 10.41 -25.40 -5.77
N LEU A 305 9.28 -24.75 -5.54
CA LEU A 305 9.18 -23.38 -5.04
C LEU A 305 9.83 -23.25 -3.66
N LEU A 306 9.60 -24.21 -2.76
CA LEU A 306 10.21 -24.25 -1.44
C LEU A 306 11.74 -24.39 -1.52
N ARG A 307 12.23 -25.29 -2.37
CA ARG A 307 13.65 -25.47 -2.60
C ARG A 307 14.29 -24.27 -3.33
N GLY A 308 13.55 -23.67 -4.26
CA GLY A 308 13.93 -22.44 -4.94
C GLY A 308 13.99 -21.26 -3.98
N LEU A 309 13.07 -21.18 -3.03
CA LEU A 309 13.07 -20.18 -1.95
C LEU A 309 14.30 -20.38 -1.04
N ASP A 310 14.60 -21.61 -0.64
CA ASP A 310 15.80 -21.94 0.13
C ASP A 310 17.07 -21.52 -0.64
N ALA A 311 17.21 -21.91 -1.91
CA ALA A 311 18.36 -21.56 -2.75
C ALA A 311 18.50 -20.06 -2.97
N MET A 312 17.37 -19.36 -3.20
CA MET A 312 17.34 -17.91 -3.34
C MET A 312 17.78 -17.21 -2.06
N ILE A 313 17.32 -17.68 -0.89
CA ILE A 313 17.69 -17.05 0.39
C ILE A 313 19.16 -17.30 0.72
N GLU A 314 19.72 -18.44 0.33
CA GLU A 314 21.16 -18.68 0.42
C GLU A 314 21.95 -17.77 -0.56
N ARG A 315 21.46 -17.60 -1.80
CA ARG A 315 22.05 -16.67 -2.77
C ARG A 315 22.06 -15.23 -2.26
N PHE A 316 20.98 -14.79 -1.63
CA PHE A 316 20.87 -13.46 -1.01
C PHE A 316 21.32 -13.42 0.45
N ALA A 317 22.00 -14.46 0.96
CA ALA A 317 22.48 -14.48 2.34
C ALA A 317 23.35 -13.26 2.70
N PRO A 318 24.25 -12.74 1.83
CA PRO A 318 25.03 -11.53 2.16
C PRO A 318 24.17 -10.28 2.41
N LEU A 319 23.01 -10.18 1.75
CA LEU A 319 22.04 -9.10 1.92
C LEU A 319 21.10 -9.34 3.11
N LEU A 320 20.65 -10.59 3.30
CA LEU A 320 19.63 -10.97 4.29
C LEU A 320 20.20 -11.30 5.67
N ASN A 321 21.48 -11.68 5.76
CA ASN A 321 22.19 -12.00 7.00
C ASN A 321 22.67 -10.73 7.71
N ARG A 322 21.74 -9.78 7.87
CA ARG A 322 21.92 -8.54 8.60
C ARG A 322 20.99 -8.52 9.78
N SER A 323 21.46 -7.97 10.89
CA SER A 323 20.63 -7.77 12.06
C SER A 323 19.94 -6.41 11.92
N PHE A 324 18.65 -6.44 11.59
CA PHE A 324 17.84 -5.25 11.56
C PHE A 324 17.48 -4.85 12.99
N VAL A 325 18.02 -3.74 13.47
CA VAL A 325 17.75 -3.22 14.81
C VAL A 325 16.47 -2.39 14.74
N LEU A 326 15.41 -2.86 15.39
CA LEU A 326 14.08 -2.22 15.34
C LEU A 326 14.01 -0.90 16.13
N PHE A 327 14.84 -0.78 17.18
CA PHE A 327 14.80 0.34 18.12
C PHE A 327 16.23 0.70 18.55
N GLU A 328 16.74 1.81 18.02
CA GLU A 328 18.06 2.35 18.37
C GLU A 328 17.94 3.70 19.11
N GLU A 329 18.91 3.97 19.98
CA GLU A 329 19.02 5.27 20.66
C GLU A 329 19.57 6.30 19.68
N GLY A 330 18.64 6.94 18.97
CA GLY A 330 18.74 8.26 18.37
C GLY A 330 20.13 8.72 17.91
N THR A 331 20.57 8.25 16.76
CA THR A 331 21.38 9.05 15.84
C THR A 331 20.80 8.85 14.45
N HIS A 332 19.92 9.77 14.04
CA HIS A 332 19.62 9.93 12.63
C HIS A 332 20.87 10.56 12.00
N ARG A 333 21.84 9.73 11.59
CA ARG A 333 22.70 10.12 10.48
C ARG A 333 21.78 10.10 9.28
N GLY A 334 21.27 11.27 8.90
CA GLY A 334 20.64 11.42 7.60
C GLY A 334 21.64 10.86 6.61
N ALA A 335 21.26 9.76 5.95
CA ALA A 335 22.01 9.34 4.78
C ALA A 335 21.80 10.49 3.79
N GLU A 336 22.76 11.40 3.70
CA GLU A 336 22.90 12.25 2.52
C GLU A 336 23.00 11.28 1.36
N VAL A 337 21.86 11.04 0.72
CA VAL A 337 21.83 10.42 -0.59
C VAL A 337 22.59 11.40 -1.45
N ASP A 338 23.75 10.98 -1.93
CA ASP A 338 24.60 11.74 -2.85
C ASP A 338 23.81 11.96 -4.17
N GLU A 339 22.87 12.92 -4.14
CA GLU A 339 22.03 13.31 -5.27
C GLU A 339 22.87 13.89 -6.41
N GLN A 340 24.14 14.18 -6.14
CA GLN A 340 25.11 14.77 -7.06
C GLN A 340 25.99 13.74 -7.76
N SER A 341 25.71 12.42 -7.63
CA SER A 341 26.46 11.42 -8.40
C SER A 341 26.36 11.74 -9.91
N PRO A 342 27.48 12.04 -10.61
CA PRO A 342 27.48 12.40 -12.03
C PRO A 342 26.83 11.33 -12.91
N ARG A 343 26.86 10.07 -12.45
CA ARG A 343 26.22 8.91 -13.09
C ARG A 343 24.70 9.05 -13.13
N LEU A 344 24.09 9.45 -12.01
CA LEU A 344 22.65 9.61 -11.86
C LEU A 344 22.09 10.73 -12.74
N VAL A 345 22.86 11.81 -12.87
CA VAL A 345 22.56 12.95 -13.76
C VAL A 345 22.54 12.49 -15.23
N LEU A 346 23.52 11.69 -15.64
CA LEU A 346 23.61 11.19 -17.01
C LEU A 346 22.45 10.25 -17.37
N PHE A 347 22.06 9.35 -16.47
CA PHE A 347 20.88 8.49 -16.64
C PHE A 347 19.58 9.32 -16.76
N ARG A 348 19.39 10.33 -15.91
CA ARG A 348 18.23 11.24 -15.97
C ARG A 348 18.18 11.99 -17.31
N ALA A 349 19.32 12.46 -17.81
CA ALA A 349 19.39 13.16 -19.09
C ALA A 349 18.96 12.26 -20.25
N ILE A 350 19.45 11.01 -20.29
CA ILE A 350 19.12 10.04 -21.35
C ILE A 350 17.64 9.65 -21.30
N ARG A 351 17.10 9.43 -20.10
CA ARG A 351 15.69 9.10 -19.93
C ARG A 351 14.78 10.26 -20.32
N ARG A 352 15.15 11.50 -19.99
CA ARG A 352 14.45 12.71 -20.44
C ARG A 352 14.45 12.80 -21.97
N GLU A 353 15.58 12.51 -22.60
CA GLU A 353 15.70 12.49 -24.05
C GLU A 353 14.82 11.40 -24.69
N HIS A 354 14.75 10.20 -24.11
CA HIS A 354 13.83 9.13 -24.55
C HIS A 354 12.37 9.57 -24.48
N VAL A 355 11.97 10.25 -23.39
CA VAL A 355 10.61 10.79 -23.24
C VAL A 355 10.32 11.84 -24.31
N LEU A 356 11.27 12.75 -24.57
CA LEU A 356 11.12 13.78 -25.61
C LEU A 356 11.01 13.15 -27.02
N LEU A 357 11.77 12.10 -27.31
CA LEU A 357 11.69 11.37 -28.59
C LEU A 357 10.36 10.60 -28.74
N ASP A 358 9.79 10.13 -27.63
CA ASP A 358 8.48 9.46 -27.61
C ASP A 358 7.31 10.43 -27.87
N GLU A 359 7.48 11.72 -27.61
CA GLU A 359 6.47 12.76 -27.86
C GLU A 359 6.49 13.28 -29.32
N GLN A 360 7.50 12.92 -30.12
CA GLN A 360 7.66 13.38 -31.50
C GLN A 360 6.99 12.46 -32.53
N PRO A 361 6.53 12.99 -33.69
CA PRO A 361 5.97 12.19 -34.78
C PRO A 361 6.98 11.18 -35.34
N ALA A 362 6.55 9.94 -35.60
CA ALA A 362 7.43 8.84 -36.04
C ALA A 362 8.26 9.15 -37.29
N SER A 363 7.72 9.97 -38.21
CA SER A 363 8.43 10.42 -39.42
C SER A 363 9.61 11.35 -39.14
N ALA A 364 9.53 12.16 -38.08
CA ALA A 364 10.60 13.07 -37.66
C ALA A 364 11.68 12.36 -36.83
N THR A 365 11.31 11.30 -36.10
CA THR A 365 12.21 10.59 -35.19
C THR A 365 13.03 9.49 -35.89
N CYS A 366 12.61 9.01 -37.07
CA CYS A 366 13.17 7.82 -37.69
C CYS A 366 14.68 7.91 -38.00
N GLU A 367 15.12 8.98 -38.67
CA GLU A 367 16.53 9.18 -39.03
C GLU A 367 17.42 9.33 -37.78
N VAL A 368 16.90 9.96 -36.72
CA VAL A 368 17.58 10.07 -35.42
C VAL A 368 17.77 8.70 -34.77
N LEU A 369 16.74 7.85 -34.81
CA LEU A 369 16.81 6.49 -34.25
C LEU A 369 17.73 5.57 -35.05
N LEU A 370 17.74 5.70 -36.38
CA LEU A 370 18.67 4.99 -37.27
C LEU A 370 20.12 5.38 -37.01
N GLY A 371 20.40 6.68 -36.93
CA GLY A 371 21.73 7.20 -36.57
C GLY A 371 22.18 6.72 -35.19
N ARG A 372 21.27 6.70 -34.21
CA ARG A 372 21.53 6.15 -32.87
C ARG A 372 21.82 4.66 -32.88
N ALA A 373 21.07 3.86 -33.63
CA ALA A 373 21.31 2.43 -33.76
C ALA A 373 22.67 2.14 -34.42
N ALA A 374 23.03 2.87 -35.48
CA ALA A 374 24.33 2.75 -36.13
C ALA A 374 25.48 3.15 -35.20
N ALA A 375 25.36 4.30 -34.51
CA ALA A 375 26.35 4.76 -33.54
C ALA A 375 26.50 3.77 -32.37
N LEU A 376 25.40 3.18 -31.91
CA LEU A 376 25.42 2.17 -30.86
C LEU A 376 26.10 0.87 -31.30
N ALA A 377 25.85 0.42 -32.54
CA ALA A 377 26.55 -0.72 -33.13
C ALA A 377 28.07 -0.48 -33.20
N ALA A 378 28.49 0.71 -33.63
CA ALA A 378 29.90 1.09 -33.68
C ALA A 378 30.55 1.12 -32.28
N ARG A 379 29.84 1.62 -31.25
CA ARG A 379 30.34 1.62 -29.87
C ARG A 379 30.48 0.22 -29.29
N PHE A 380 29.52 -0.68 -29.53
CA PHE A 380 29.65 -2.09 -29.14
C PHE A 380 30.80 -2.78 -29.85
N ALA A 381 31.09 -2.43 -31.11
CA ALA A 381 32.26 -2.94 -31.81
C ALA A 381 33.58 -2.46 -31.18
N ALA A 382 33.66 -1.16 -30.86
CA ALA A 382 34.89 -0.49 -30.43
C ALA A 382 35.25 -0.66 -28.93
N THR A 383 34.28 -0.91 -28.05
CA THR A 383 34.51 -0.86 -26.60
C THR A 383 34.85 -2.25 -26.03
N PRO A 384 36.03 -2.47 -25.40
CA PRO A 384 36.32 -3.70 -24.68
C PRO A 384 35.44 -3.84 -23.42
N LEU A 385 35.09 -5.06 -23.03
CA LEU A 385 34.27 -5.30 -21.83
C LEU A 385 35.14 -5.03 -20.59
N ALA A 386 34.78 -4.03 -19.78
CA ALA A 386 35.43 -3.87 -18.48
C ALA A 386 34.85 -4.92 -17.52
N ASP A 387 35.69 -5.86 -17.07
CA ASP A 387 35.35 -6.78 -15.99
C ASP A 387 35.53 -6.07 -14.63
N ASN A 388 34.49 -6.09 -13.79
CA ASN A 388 34.67 -5.84 -12.36
C ASN A 388 33.79 -6.78 -11.53
N PRO A 389 34.31 -7.92 -11.06
CA PRO A 389 33.55 -8.87 -10.27
C PRO A 389 33.37 -8.49 -8.78
N ASP A 390 34.04 -7.45 -8.27
CA ASP A 390 34.20 -7.26 -6.82
C ASP A 390 33.99 -5.83 -6.29
N ALA A 391 32.95 -5.13 -6.76
CA ALA A 391 32.34 -4.08 -5.94
C ALA A 391 31.51 -4.71 -4.79
N GLN A 392 32.15 -5.53 -3.95
CA GLN A 392 31.56 -5.93 -2.67
C GLN A 392 31.53 -4.70 -1.77
N VAL A 393 30.40 -3.99 -1.80
CA VAL A 393 30.10 -2.95 -0.83
C VAL A 393 30.35 -3.56 0.55
N ARG A 394 31.32 -3.02 1.31
CA ARG A 394 31.54 -3.41 2.71
C ARG A 394 30.30 -3.01 3.50
N ILE A 395 29.38 -3.95 3.67
CA ILE A 395 28.10 -3.65 4.31
C ILE A 395 28.18 -3.89 5.82
N ALA A 396 27.81 -2.88 6.60
CA ALA A 396 27.58 -2.97 8.04
C ALA A 396 26.66 -4.15 8.41
N ARG A 397 27.05 -4.92 9.44
CA ARG A 397 26.31 -6.11 9.91
C ARG A 397 25.02 -5.78 10.67
N ASP A 398 24.97 -4.60 11.28
CA ASP A 398 23.80 -4.06 11.98
C ASP A 398 23.28 -2.87 11.19
N VAL A 399 21.97 -2.87 10.91
CA VAL A 399 21.31 -1.80 10.17
C VAL A 399 20.06 -1.37 10.95
N PRO A 400 19.93 -0.09 11.33
CA PRO A 400 18.68 0.45 11.88
C PRO A 400 17.54 0.24 10.88
N VAL A 401 16.37 -0.17 11.37
CA VAL A 401 15.20 -0.40 10.50
C VAL A 401 14.74 0.88 9.82
N GLU A 402 14.90 2.04 10.47
CA GLU A 402 14.70 3.37 9.91
C GLU A 402 15.53 3.58 8.64
N GLU A 403 16.84 3.38 8.73
CA GLU A 403 17.77 3.54 7.62
C GLU A 403 17.48 2.54 6.50
N ALA A 404 17.12 1.30 6.84
CA ALA A 404 16.71 0.31 5.85
C ALA A 404 15.44 0.73 5.10
N ILE A 405 14.44 1.28 5.80
CA ILE A 405 13.19 1.77 5.19
C ILE A 405 13.50 2.97 4.29
N GLU A 406 14.27 3.95 4.77
CA GLU A 406 14.65 5.14 4.00
C GLU A 406 15.43 4.75 2.74
N ARG A 407 16.42 3.87 2.86
CA ARG A 407 17.16 3.34 1.70
C ARG A 407 16.23 2.64 0.71
N LEU A 408 15.31 1.79 1.16
CA LEU A 408 14.39 1.11 0.25
C LEU A 408 13.43 2.08 -0.47
N TYR A 409 13.11 3.22 0.14
CA TYR A 409 12.33 4.27 -0.52
C TYR A 409 13.17 5.12 -1.48
N SER A 410 14.42 5.42 -1.11
CA SER A 410 15.32 6.25 -1.90
C SER A 410 15.87 5.53 -3.12
N ILE A 411 15.98 4.19 -3.08
CA ILE A 411 16.45 3.39 -4.21
C ILE A 411 15.65 3.73 -5.46
N ARG A 412 16.39 4.08 -6.51
CA ARG A 412 15.85 4.33 -7.85
C ARG A 412 16.08 3.11 -8.75
N PRO A 413 15.21 2.86 -9.75
CA PRO A 413 15.39 1.73 -10.66
C PRO A 413 16.77 1.70 -11.32
N GLU A 414 17.31 2.87 -11.62
CA GLU A 414 18.61 3.05 -12.26
C GLU A 414 19.78 2.61 -11.35
N GLU A 415 19.62 2.72 -10.03
CA GLU A 415 20.67 2.36 -9.05
C GLU A 415 20.76 0.84 -8.83
N LEU A 416 19.67 0.10 -9.08
CA LEU A 416 19.66 -1.36 -8.91
C LEU A 416 20.57 -2.07 -9.90
N SER A 417 20.57 -1.65 -11.17
CA SER A 417 21.47 -2.25 -12.18
C SER A 417 22.94 -1.98 -11.88
N MET A 418 23.25 -0.89 -11.16
CA MET A 418 24.61 -0.54 -10.77
C MET A 418 25.08 -1.30 -9.52
N THR A 419 24.17 -1.65 -8.62
CA THR A 419 24.50 -2.21 -7.30
C THR A 419 24.31 -3.72 -7.20
N MET A 420 23.55 -4.32 -8.11
CA MET A 420 23.25 -5.76 -8.12
C MET A 420 23.69 -6.41 -9.42
N ARG A 421 24.20 -7.65 -9.34
CA ARG A 421 24.50 -8.44 -10.54
C ARG A 421 23.21 -8.64 -11.34
N ARG A 422 23.29 -8.58 -12.68
CA ARG A 422 22.13 -8.75 -13.56
C ARG A 422 21.37 -10.05 -13.28
N ALA A 423 22.09 -11.14 -13.00
CA ALA A 423 21.49 -12.42 -12.65
C ALA A 423 20.66 -12.35 -11.36
N ASP A 424 21.12 -11.58 -10.36
CA ASP A 424 20.42 -11.39 -9.08
C ASP A 424 19.15 -10.54 -9.28
N LEU A 425 19.26 -9.47 -10.07
CA LEU A 425 18.13 -8.62 -10.42
C LEU A 425 17.04 -9.41 -11.15
N LEU A 426 17.41 -10.23 -12.14
CA LEU A 426 16.48 -11.11 -12.86
C LEU A 426 15.90 -12.18 -11.94
N ALA A 427 16.67 -12.72 -10.99
CA ALA A 427 16.16 -13.64 -9.99
C ALA A 427 15.09 -12.97 -9.10
N LEU A 428 15.31 -11.74 -8.66
CA LEU A 428 14.30 -10.97 -7.91
C LEU A 428 13.08 -10.64 -8.77
N ASP A 429 13.26 -10.23 -10.03
CA ASP A 429 12.14 -9.95 -10.93
C ASP A 429 11.23 -11.18 -11.08
N ARG A 430 11.81 -12.38 -11.25
CA ARG A 430 11.04 -13.63 -11.30
C ARG A 430 10.18 -13.83 -10.05
N VAL A 431 10.72 -13.50 -8.88
CA VAL A 431 9.98 -13.60 -7.61
C VAL A 431 8.85 -12.59 -7.56
N VAL A 432 9.08 -11.34 -8.00
CA VAL A 432 8.05 -10.30 -8.10
C VAL A 432 6.90 -10.77 -9.00
N ARG A 433 7.21 -11.37 -10.16
CA ARG A 433 6.22 -11.91 -11.09
C ARG A 433 5.42 -13.05 -10.49
N VAL A 434 6.08 -13.99 -9.81
CA VAL A 434 5.40 -15.07 -9.07
C VAL A 434 4.47 -14.51 -7.99
N ILE A 435 4.92 -13.51 -7.22
CA ILE A 435 4.09 -12.82 -6.22
C ILE A 435 2.87 -12.15 -6.87
N ASN A 436 3.04 -11.58 -8.06
CA ASN A 436 1.98 -10.93 -8.82
C ASN A 436 1.10 -11.92 -9.61
N ALA A 437 1.42 -13.21 -9.68
CA ALA A 437 0.62 -14.19 -10.40
C ALA A 437 -0.83 -14.24 -9.87
N PRO A 438 -1.86 -14.41 -10.72
CA PRO A 438 -3.28 -14.29 -10.32
C PRO A 438 -3.71 -15.11 -9.10
N VAL A 439 -3.16 -16.31 -8.96
CA VAL A 439 -3.45 -17.21 -7.84
C VAL A 439 -2.77 -16.69 -6.56
N ILE A 440 -1.49 -16.35 -6.64
CA ILE A 440 -0.69 -15.90 -5.49
C ILE A 440 -1.12 -14.51 -5.03
N ARG A 441 -1.39 -13.58 -5.96
CA ARG A 441 -1.86 -12.22 -5.67
C ARG A 441 -3.22 -12.19 -4.95
N SER A 442 -4.01 -13.25 -5.07
CA SER A 442 -5.30 -13.40 -4.39
C SER A 442 -5.16 -13.76 -2.91
N MET A 443 -4.00 -14.30 -2.49
CA MET A 443 -3.77 -14.73 -1.12
C MET A 443 -3.69 -13.53 -0.17
N PRO A 444 -4.44 -13.54 0.95
CA PRO A 444 -4.54 -12.38 1.84
C PRO A 444 -3.21 -11.95 2.46
N LEU A 445 -2.29 -12.91 2.69
CA LEU A 445 -0.98 -12.65 3.29
C LEU A 445 0.06 -12.11 2.31
N ILE A 446 -0.14 -12.25 1.00
CA ILE A 446 0.82 -11.82 -0.04
C ILE A 446 0.29 -10.62 -0.81
N ARG A 447 -1.03 -10.38 -0.78
CA ARG A 447 -1.70 -9.26 -1.46
C ARG A 447 -1.08 -7.88 -1.21
N TRP A 448 -0.43 -7.67 -0.07
CA TRP A 448 0.23 -6.39 0.26
C TRP A 448 1.56 -6.19 -0.47
N LEU A 449 2.20 -7.26 -0.97
CA LEU A 449 3.45 -7.22 -1.75
C LEU A 449 3.21 -6.91 -3.24
N ARG A 450 1.96 -6.73 -3.65
CA ARG A 450 1.60 -6.48 -5.06
C ARG A 450 2.28 -5.21 -5.59
N SER A 451 3.12 -5.34 -6.61
CA SER A 451 3.55 -4.19 -7.42
C SER A 451 2.50 -3.90 -8.50
N ASP A 452 2.43 -2.68 -9.01
CA ASP A 452 1.54 -2.42 -10.15
C ASP A 452 2.11 -3.12 -11.38
N GLU A 453 1.29 -3.95 -12.04
CA GLU A 453 1.68 -4.78 -13.21
C GLU A 453 2.11 -3.96 -14.44
N ARG A 454 2.05 -2.62 -14.38
CA ARG A 454 2.32 -1.70 -15.50
C ARG A 454 3.79 -1.25 -15.63
N SER A 455 4.68 -1.72 -14.76
CA SER A 455 6.09 -1.35 -14.83
C SER A 455 6.79 -2.21 -15.89
N ASP A 456 7.25 -1.58 -16.98
CA ASP A 456 7.84 -2.26 -18.15
C ASP A 456 9.18 -2.94 -17.83
N THR A 457 9.95 -2.42 -16.86
CA THR A 457 11.33 -2.85 -16.59
C THR A 457 11.47 -3.71 -15.33
N PRO A 458 12.37 -4.72 -15.31
CA PRO A 458 12.61 -5.55 -14.12
C PRO A 458 13.15 -4.72 -12.93
N GLU A 459 13.98 -3.73 -13.21
CA GLU A 459 14.50 -2.77 -12.23
C GLU A 459 13.35 -2.09 -11.48
N GLN A 460 12.37 -1.55 -12.22
CA GLN A 460 11.25 -0.84 -11.63
C GLN A 460 10.34 -1.76 -10.80
N ARG A 461 10.09 -2.98 -11.28
CA ARG A 461 9.31 -3.98 -10.53
C ARG A 461 9.97 -4.38 -9.21
N VAL A 462 11.30 -4.52 -9.20
CA VAL A 462 12.06 -4.83 -7.99
C VAL A 462 12.09 -3.64 -7.03
N VAL A 463 12.27 -2.40 -7.51
CA VAL A 463 12.14 -1.19 -6.66
C VAL A 463 10.74 -1.08 -6.06
N ASP A 464 9.69 -1.31 -6.85
CA ASP A 464 8.32 -1.27 -6.37
C ASP A 464 8.09 -2.30 -5.26
N LEU A 465 8.61 -3.53 -5.41
CA LEU A 465 8.61 -4.53 -4.35
C LEU A 465 9.39 -4.05 -3.11
N GLY A 466 10.58 -3.47 -3.28
CA GLY A 466 11.38 -2.89 -2.21
C GLY A 466 10.62 -1.83 -1.41
N ARG A 467 9.96 -0.91 -2.10
CA ARG A 467 9.09 0.12 -1.49
C ARG A 467 7.89 -0.49 -0.77
N ARG A 468 7.28 -1.57 -1.30
CA ARG A 468 6.21 -2.32 -0.62
C ARG A 468 6.69 -3.02 0.65
N ILE A 469 7.91 -3.55 0.64
CA ILE A 469 8.54 -4.13 1.83
C ILE A 469 8.80 -3.04 2.86
N ALA A 470 9.36 -1.90 2.45
CA ALA A 470 9.58 -0.73 3.30
C ALA A 470 8.27 -0.25 3.95
N ASP A 471 7.22 -0.09 3.14
CA ASP A 471 5.83 0.18 3.55
C ASP A 471 5.38 -0.74 4.69
N GLN A 472 5.65 -2.04 4.56
CA GLN A 472 5.17 -3.02 5.52
C GLN A 472 6.03 -3.04 6.78
N MET A 473 7.36 -2.95 6.66
CA MET A 473 8.29 -2.79 7.79
C MET A 473 7.93 -1.56 8.61
N GLU A 474 7.64 -0.44 7.93
CA GLU A 474 7.19 0.80 8.53
C GLU A 474 5.87 0.63 9.28
N ARG A 475 4.86 -0.01 8.67
CA ARG A 475 3.59 -0.31 9.34
C ARG A 475 3.78 -1.18 10.58
N TRP A 476 4.63 -2.20 10.51
CA TRP A 476 4.94 -3.05 11.66
C TRP A 476 5.62 -2.26 12.78
N ARG A 477 6.64 -1.47 12.44
CA ARG A 477 7.33 -0.59 13.40
C ARG A 477 6.37 0.40 14.05
N ASN A 478 5.54 1.07 13.25
CA ASN A 478 4.54 2.01 13.72
C ASN A 478 3.50 1.34 14.63
N ARG A 479 3.11 0.09 14.36
CA ARG A 479 2.23 -0.70 15.25
C ARG A 479 2.92 -1.06 16.57
N LEU A 480 4.19 -1.45 16.54
CA LEU A 480 4.95 -1.75 17.77
C LEU A 480 5.13 -0.49 18.62
N LEU A 481 5.49 0.64 18.00
CA LEU A 481 5.56 1.94 18.67
C LEU A 481 4.20 2.41 19.16
N PHE A 482 3.12 2.13 18.42
CA PHE A 482 1.75 2.42 18.85
C PHE A 482 1.45 1.72 20.18
N PHE A 483 1.73 0.42 20.30
CA PHE A 483 1.53 -0.30 21.57
C PHE A 483 2.49 0.14 22.67
N ALA A 484 3.74 0.47 22.34
CA ALA A 484 4.73 0.94 23.32
C ALA A 484 4.38 2.31 23.90
N ASP A 485 3.90 3.23 23.08
CA ASP A 485 3.51 4.58 23.50
C ASP A 485 2.17 4.57 24.23
N LEU A 486 1.27 3.61 23.94
CA LEU A 486 0.04 3.39 24.72
C LEU A 486 0.36 3.03 26.18
N HIS A 487 1.49 2.36 26.44
CA HIS A 487 1.86 1.98 27.81
C HIS A 487 1.92 3.17 28.78
N GLY A 488 2.39 4.33 28.32
CA GLY A 488 2.49 5.53 29.14
C GLY A 488 1.18 6.30 29.25
N ILE A 489 0.19 6.04 28.41
CA ILE A 489 -1.08 6.80 28.46
C ILE A 489 -2.17 5.96 29.10
N VAL A 490 -2.38 4.73 28.67
CA VAL A 490 -3.54 3.97 29.12
C VAL A 490 -3.41 3.56 30.58
N THR A 491 -4.34 4.00 31.42
CA THR A 491 -4.47 3.53 32.80
C THR A 491 -5.15 2.16 32.84
N GLY A 492 -4.96 1.38 33.92
CA GLY A 492 -5.63 0.09 34.10
C GLY A 492 -7.16 0.18 33.89
N PRO A 493 -7.85 1.12 34.58
CA PRO A 493 -9.28 1.36 34.38
C PRO A 493 -9.66 1.68 32.93
N GLN A 494 -8.88 2.49 32.21
CA GLN A 494 -9.15 2.82 30.80
C GLN A 494 -9.02 1.59 29.88
N VAL A 495 -8.00 0.75 30.05
CA VAL A 495 -7.89 -0.53 29.30
C VAL A 495 -9.14 -1.36 29.56
N LEU A 496 -9.52 -1.45 30.83
CA LEU A 496 -10.65 -2.26 31.28
C LEU A 496 -11.97 -1.76 30.68
N ASP A 497 -12.27 -0.45 30.76
CA ASP A 497 -13.49 0.14 30.17
C ASP A 497 -13.56 -0.09 28.64
N ARG A 498 -12.44 0.03 27.94
CA ARG A 498 -12.40 -0.16 26.47
C ARG A 498 -12.59 -1.62 26.08
N VAL A 499 -11.91 -2.54 26.74
CA VAL A 499 -12.08 -3.98 26.52
C VAL A 499 -13.51 -4.39 26.87
N ALA A 500 -14.03 -3.90 27.99
CA ALA A 500 -15.41 -4.11 28.42
C ALA A 500 -16.41 -3.58 27.39
N THR A 501 -16.26 -2.35 26.93
CA THR A 501 -17.12 -1.75 25.90
C THR A 501 -17.03 -2.49 24.57
N ALA A 502 -15.83 -2.92 24.15
CA ALA A 502 -15.64 -3.72 22.95
C ALA A 502 -16.31 -5.10 23.09
N MET A 503 -16.15 -5.78 24.23
CA MET A 503 -16.82 -7.04 24.53
C MET A 503 -18.33 -6.88 24.47
N VAL A 504 -18.91 -5.87 25.15
CA VAL A 504 -20.34 -5.59 25.14
C VAL A 504 -20.84 -5.32 23.72
N LYS A 505 -20.19 -4.44 22.95
CA LYS A 505 -20.61 -4.13 21.57
C LYS A 505 -20.51 -5.34 20.64
N ALA A 506 -19.47 -6.17 20.79
CA ALA A 506 -19.26 -7.35 19.95
C ALA A 506 -20.23 -8.49 20.29
N SER A 507 -20.57 -8.69 21.56
CA SER A 507 -21.40 -9.82 22.01
C SER A 507 -22.88 -9.50 22.13
N GLN A 508 -23.30 -8.24 22.29
CA GLN A 508 -24.71 -7.88 22.51
C GLN A 508 -25.61 -8.33 21.36
N ARG A 509 -25.28 -7.97 20.11
CA ARG A 509 -26.12 -8.34 18.95
C ARG A 509 -26.14 -9.86 18.69
N PRO A 510 -24.99 -10.57 18.69
CA PRO A 510 -24.99 -12.03 18.56
C PRO A 510 -25.72 -12.72 19.70
N ALA A 511 -25.46 -12.36 20.97
CA ALA A 511 -26.11 -13.00 22.12
C ALA A 511 -27.63 -12.91 22.02
N VAL A 512 -28.17 -11.70 21.79
CA VAL A 512 -29.61 -11.47 21.68
C VAL A 512 -30.19 -12.25 20.50
N ARG A 513 -29.57 -12.17 19.31
CA ARG A 513 -30.09 -12.86 18.12
C ARG A 513 -30.03 -14.38 18.24
N LEU A 514 -28.90 -14.92 18.66
CA LEU A 514 -28.69 -16.37 18.77
C LEU A 514 -29.59 -16.99 19.85
N LEU A 515 -29.76 -16.33 21.00
CA LEU A 515 -30.68 -16.78 22.04
C LEU A 515 -32.14 -16.62 21.61
N MET A 516 -32.51 -15.53 20.92
CA MET A 516 -33.86 -15.34 20.40
C MET A 516 -34.20 -16.40 19.35
N PHE A 517 -33.32 -16.66 18.38
CA PHE A 517 -33.56 -17.69 17.36
C PHE A 517 -33.50 -19.10 17.95
N GLY A 518 -32.54 -19.40 18.84
CA GLY A 518 -32.46 -20.69 19.53
C GLY A 518 -33.67 -20.94 20.45
N GLY A 519 -34.13 -19.90 21.15
CA GLY A 519 -35.33 -19.92 21.99
C GLY A 519 -36.61 -20.10 21.18
N LEU A 520 -36.80 -19.30 20.12
CA LEU A 520 -37.94 -19.45 19.20
C LEU A 520 -37.98 -20.85 18.58
N PHE A 521 -36.83 -21.36 18.16
CA PHE A 521 -36.72 -22.71 17.60
C PHE A 521 -37.08 -23.79 18.64
N SER A 522 -36.69 -23.57 19.90
CA SER A 522 -37.06 -24.45 21.02
C SER A 522 -38.55 -24.39 21.33
N ILE A 523 -39.19 -23.22 21.19
CA ILE A 523 -40.65 -23.05 21.38
C ILE A 523 -41.41 -23.70 20.23
N VAL A 524 -41.04 -23.47 18.96
CA VAL A 524 -41.67 -24.13 17.80
C VAL A 524 -41.58 -25.65 17.90
N ARG A 525 -40.48 -26.17 18.47
CA ARG A 525 -40.34 -27.59 18.79
C ARG A 525 -41.37 -28.08 19.80
N MET A 526 -41.72 -27.27 20.79
CA MET A 526 -42.72 -27.63 21.80
C MET A 526 -44.11 -27.81 21.18
N PHE A 527 -44.39 -27.12 20.06
CA PHE A 527 -45.69 -27.15 19.38
C PHE A 527 -45.75 -28.05 18.13
N THR A 528 -44.63 -28.55 17.61
CA THR A 528 -44.59 -29.41 16.42
C THR A 528 -44.52 -30.89 16.84
N ALA A 529 -45.53 -31.68 16.44
CA ALA A 529 -45.73 -33.06 16.88
C ALA A 529 -44.48 -33.95 16.70
N GLN A 530 -44.21 -34.79 17.70
CA GLN A 530 -43.12 -35.76 17.75
C GLN A 530 -43.22 -36.78 16.60
N GLY A 531 -42.26 -36.80 15.67
CA GLY A 531 -42.15 -37.92 14.71
C GLY A 531 -41.35 -37.69 13.43
N SER A 532 -41.07 -36.45 13.00
CA SER A 532 -40.36 -36.24 11.73
C SER A 532 -38.82 -36.28 11.89
N PHE A 533 -38.14 -37.03 11.02
CA PHE A 533 -36.67 -37.10 10.92
C PHE A 533 -36.01 -35.71 10.78
N LEU A 534 -36.73 -34.74 10.22
CA LEU A 534 -36.32 -33.33 10.12
C LEU A 534 -36.14 -32.67 11.50
N ASN A 535 -36.94 -33.03 12.50
CA ASN A 535 -36.86 -32.44 13.85
C ASN A 535 -35.62 -32.89 14.62
N GLU A 536 -35.20 -34.16 14.51
CA GLU A 536 -33.96 -34.69 15.10
C GLU A 536 -32.72 -34.03 14.47
N THR A 537 -32.72 -33.90 13.15
CA THR A 537 -31.60 -33.35 12.39
C THR A 537 -31.45 -31.84 12.64
N LEU A 538 -32.53 -31.05 12.58
CA LEU A 538 -32.46 -29.62 12.91
C LEU A 538 -32.11 -29.37 14.38
N LYS A 539 -32.57 -30.22 15.31
CA LYS A 539 -32.22 -30.12 16.73
C LYS A 539 -30.71 -30.24 16.93
N LYS A 540 -30.08 -31.26 16.35
CA LYS A 540 -28.65 -31.55 16.54
C LYS A 540 -27.75 -30.56 15.81
N PHE A 541 -28.13 -30.14 14.61
CA PHE A 541 -27.26 -29.30 13.76
C PHE A 541 -27.50 -27.79 13.88
N VAL A 542 -28.69 -27.35 14.33
CA VAL A 542 -29.04 -25.91 14.31
C VAL A 542 -29.40 -25.40 15.71
N ALA A 543 -30.35 -26.04 16.41
CA ALA A 543 -30.85 -25.52 17.68
C ALA A 543 -29.78 -25.51 18.79
N THR A 544 -29.16 -26.66 19.04
CA THR A 544 -28.15 -26.79 20.11
C THR A 544 -26.92 -25.90 19.87
N PRO A 545 -26.32 -25.85 18.67
CA PRO A 545 -25.20 -24.92 18.42
C PRO A 545 -25.58 -23.45 18.57
N LEU A 546 -26.78 -23.03 18.14
CA LEU A 546 -27.24 -21.65 18.29
C LEU A 546 -27.41 -21.25 19.75
N VAL A 547 -28.02 -22.12 20.57
CA VAL A 547 -28.19 -21.86 22.01
C VAL A 547 -26.83 -21.84 22.72
N VAL A 548 -25.95 -22.82 22.46
CA VAL A 548 -24.61 -22.87 23.06
C VAL A 548 -23.80 -21.62 22.69
N LEU A 549 -23.77 -21.23 21.42
CA LEU A 549 -23.06 -20.04 20.97
C LEU A 549 -23.70 -18.76 21.54
N GLY A 550 -25.02 -18.71 21.61
CA GLY A 550 -25.78 -17.62 22.24
C GLY A 550 -25.45 -17.46 23.72
N SER A 551 -25.40 -18.56 24.48
CA SER A 551 -25.02 -18.57 25.90
C SER A 551 -23.57 -18.17 26.11
N VAL A 552 -22.63 -18.63 25.27
CA VAL A 552 -21.22 -18.18 25.33
C VAL A 552 -21.13 -16.67 25.07
N CYS A 553 -21.85 -16.15 24.08
CA CYS A 553 -21.92 -14.71 23.82
C CYS A 553 -22.55 -13.94 24.99
N LEU A 554 -23.56 -14.51 25.66
CA LEU A 554 -24.18 -13.91 26.85
C LEU A 554 -23.21 -13.83 28.02
N VAL A 555 -22.42 -14.88 28.29
CA VAL A 555 -21.38 -14.85 29.33
C VAL A 555 -20.37 -13.73 29.03
N ILE A 556 -19.90 -13.62 27.78
CA ILE A 556 -19.01 -12.53 27.35
C ILE A 556 -19.66 -11.16 27.56
N LEU A 557 -20.96 -11.02 27.28
CA LEU A 557 -21.71 -9.78 27.50
C LEU A 557 -21.80 -9.41 29.00
N LEU A 558 -22.11 -10.38 29.86
CA LEU A 558 -22.23 -10.16 31.31
C LEU A 558 -20.88 -9.79 31.93
N VAL A 559 -19.81 -10.52 31.58
CA VAL A 559 -18.44 -10.18 31.98
C VAL A 559 -18.09 -8.77 31.49
N GLY A 560 -18.38 -8.45 30.22
CA GLY A 560 -18.17 -7.12 29.68
C GLY A 560 -18.89 -6.01 30.47
N ARG A 561 -20.15 -6.21 30.86
CA ARG A 561 -20.90 -5.25 31.68
C ARG A 561 -20.32 -5.09 33.08
N TRP A 562 -19.91 -6.19 33.71
CA TRP A 562 -19.28 -6.18 35.04
C TRP A 562 -17.95 -5.42 35.02
N LEU A 563 -17.06 -5.71 34.06
CA LEU A 563 -15.79 -4.99 33.89
C LEU A 563 -16.02 -3.49 33.64
N LYS A 564 -17.07 -3.14 32.88
CA LYS A 564 -17.42 -1.74 32.61
C LYS A 564 -17.83 -1.00 33.88
N ARG A 565 -18.63 -1.63 34.74
CA ARG A 565 -19.07 -1.04 36.00
C ARG A 565 -17.88 -0.73 36.92
N ILE A 566 -16.96 -1.69 37.09
CA ILE A 566 -15.74 -1.52 37.89
C ILE A 566 -14.87 -0.39 37.34
N ALA A 567 -14.68 -0.33 36.02
CA ALA A 567 -13.87 0.71 35.41
C ALA A 567 -14.49 2.11 35.53
N GLY A 568 -15.82 2.21 35.37
CA GLY A 568 -16.55 3.48 35.41
C GLY A 568 -16.58 4.11 36.81
N GLU A 569 -16.87 3.32 37.84
CA GLU A 569 -16.95 3.81 39.23
C GLU A 569 -15.64 4.49 39.69
N ALA A 570 -14.49 3.92 39.33
CA ALA A 570 -13.19 4.48 39.70
C ALA A 570 -12.79 5.73 38.90
N ALA A 571 -13.08 5.76 37.59
CA ALA A 571 -12.64 6.85 36.72
C ALA A 571 -13.54 8.10 36.82
N GLU A 572 -14.85 7.90 37.01
CA GLU A 572 -15.82 9.00 36.97
C GLU A 572 -15.70 9.95 38.17
N SER A 573 -15.46 9.43 39.37
CA SER A 573 -15.26 10.25 40.58
C SER A 573 -14.05 11.17 40.43
N LEU A 574 -12.88 10.62 40.08
CA LEU A 574 -11.66 11.39 39.86
C LEU A 574 -11.82 12.41 38.73
N LYS A 575 -12.52 12.06 37.64
CA LYS A 575 -12.80 13.02 36.58
C LYS A 575 -13.60 14.21 37.12
N ARG A 576 -14.70 13.97 37.85
CA ARG A 576 -15.50 15.04 38.46
C ARG A 576 -14.67 15.92 39.41
N THR A 577 -13.74 15.33 40.15
CA THR A 577 -12.79 16.10 40.98
C THR A 577 -11.93 17.03 40.15
N SER A 578 -11.31 16.56 39.04
CA SER A 578 -10.51 17.45 38.18
C SER A 578 -11.32 18.58 37.55
N GLU A 579 -12.58 18.31 37.18
CA GLU A 579 -13.51 19.31 36.64
C GLU A 579 -13.83 20.39 37.69
N ALA A 580 -14.17 19.97 38.90
CA ALA A 580 -14.45 20.87 40.03
C ALA A 580 -13.24 21.71 40.43
N HIS A 581 -12.02 21.19 40.23
CA HIS A 581 -10.76 21.87 40.50
C HIS A 581 -10.12 22.48 39.24
N PHE A 582 -10.98 23.02 38.36
CA PHE A 582 -10.63 23.99 37.32
C PHE A 582 -9.74 23.51 36.18
N ILE A 583 -9.76 22.21 35.83
CA ILE A 583 -9.02 21.74 34.64
C ILE A 583 -9.45 22.44 33.34
N ASN A 584 -10.72 22.91 33.25
CA ASN A 584 -11.23 23.68 32.12
C ASN A 584 -10.55 25.05 31.93
N LEU A 585 -9.93 25.61 32.98
CA LEU A 585 -9.21 26.89 32.87
C LEU A 585 -7.89 26.78 32.09
N LEU A 586 -7.53 25.58 31.61
CA LEU A 586 -6.45 25.41 30.63
C LEU A 586 -6.73 26.14 29.30
N GLU A 587 -7.95 26.60 29.05
CA GLU A 587 -8.24 27.54 27.95
C GLU A 587 -7.45 28.86 28.08
N LEU A 588 -7.15 29.31 29.31
CA LEU A 588 -6.37 30.52 29.55
C LEU A 588 -4.94 30.40 29.03
N GLU A 589 -4.37 29.19 29.03
CA GLU A 589 -3.04 28.94 28.46
C GLU A 589 -3.04 29.12 26.94
N LYS A 590 -4.11 28.73 26.24
CA LYS A 590 -4.25 29.03 24.80
C LYS A 590 -4.40 30.52 24.53
N ALA A 591 -5.06 31.25 25.42
CA ALA A 591 -5.24 32.69 25.26
C ALA A 591 -3.94 33.50 25.43
N ARG A 592 -2.90 32.95 26.09
CA ARG A 592 -1.62 33.64 26.28
C ARG A 592 -0.88 33.94 24.98
N THR A 593 -1.02 33.09 23.97
CA THR A 593 -0.37 33.27 22.66
C THR A 593 -1.22 34.05 21.67
N LYS A 594 -2.33 34.66 22.12
CA LYS A 594 -3.35 35.26 21.26
C LYS A 594 -2.79 36.20 20.20
N ASP A 595 -1.93 37.14 20.58
CA ASP A 595 -1.42 38.13 19.64
C ASP A 595 -0.51 37.49 18.57
N GLN A 596 0.31 36.51 18.97
CA GLN A 596 1.16 35.75 18.05
C GLN A 596 0.34 34.88 17.09
N ASP A 597 -0.74 34.29 17.61
CA ASP A 597 -1.65 33.43 16.86
C ASP A 597 -2.43 34.23 15.81
N LEU A 598 -2.86 35.46 16.15
CA LEU A 598 -3.55 36.36 15.23
C LEU A 598 -2.64 36.84 14.09
N VAL A 599 -1.39 37.21 14.38
CA VAL A 599 -0.39 37.57 13.36
C VAL A 599 -0.14 36.39 12.42
N PHE A 600 0.05 35.19 12.99
CA PHE A 600 0.24 33.96 12.22
C PHE A 600 -0.97 33.65 11.32
N LEU A 601 -2.18 33.77 11.87
CA LEU A 601 -3.42 33.48 11.15
C LEU A 601 -3.66 34.49 10.01
N ALA A 602 -3.47 35.79 10.28
CA ALA A 602 -3.62 36.84 9.28
C ALA A 602 -2.68 36.62 8.10
N ARG A 603 -1.39 36.41 8.37
CA ARG A 603 -0.37 36.15 7.34
C ARG A 603 -0.66 34.90 6.50
N ARG A 604 -1.29 33.85 7.05
CA ARG A 604 -1.56 32.61 6.29
C ARG A 604 -2.87 32.64 5.51
N VAL A 605 -3.82 33.46 5.93
CA VAL A 605 -5.16 33.54 5.32
C VAL A 605 -5.25 34.64 4.27
N PHE A 606 -4.73 35.83 4.58
CA PHE A 606 -4.95 37.08 3.83
C PHE A 606 -3.75 37.61 3.07
N ARG A 607 -2.65 36.85 2.97
CA ARG A 607 -1.38 37.28 2.35
C ARG A 607 -1.52 37.87 0.94
N PHE A 608 -2.55 37.47 0.19
CA PHE A 608 -2.75 37.87 -1.20
C PHE A 608 -3.84 38.92 -1.35
N GLU A 609 -4.49 39.26 -0.25
CA GLU A 609 -5.62 40.17 -0.16
C GLU A 609 -5.21 41.49 0.51
N MET A 610 -4.27 41.46 1.45
CA MET A 610 -3.83 42.59 2.26
C MET A 610 -2.36 42.44 2.70
N ASP A 611 -1.73 43.54 3.10
CA ASP A 611 -0.42 43.51 3.74
C ASP A 611 -0.48 42.78 5.10
N ASP A 612 0.57 41.99 5.41
CA ASP A 612 0.61 41.10 6.58
C ASP A 612 0.30 41.84 7.91
N TRP A 613 0.83 43.06 8.06
CA TRP A 613 0.61 43.88 9.25
C TRP A 613 -0.82 44.42 9.34
N GLU A 614 -1.36 44.93 8.24
CA GLU A 614 -2.73 45.46 8.18
C GLU A 614 -3.77 44.36 8.43
N ALA A 615 -3.56 43.19 7.82
CA ALA A 615 -4.40 42.02 8.03
C ALA A 615 -4.39 41.58 9.51
N ALA A 616 -3.21 41.59 10.16
CA ALA A 616 -3.08 41.23 11.57
C ALA A 616 -3.80 42.24 12.48
N LEU A 617 -3.64 43.54 12.23
CA LEU A 617 -4.30 44.59 13.00
C LEU A 617 -5.83 44.52 12.83
N ALA A 618 -6.32 44.41 11.60
CA ALA A 618 -7.74 44.33 11.30
C ALA A 618 -8.37 43.07 11.92
N LEU A 619 -7.70 41.92 11.84
CA LEU A 619 -8.17 40.69 12.47
C LEU A 619 -8.19 40.80 14.00
N ALA A 620 -7.17 41.42 14.61
CA ALA A 620 -7.11 41.62 16.06
C ALA A 620 -8.26 42.53 16.55
N GLN A 621 -8.55 43.61 15.84
CA GLN A 621 -9.68 44.49 16.13
C GLN A 621 -11.01 43.74 15.99
N GLN A 622 -11.18 42.94 14.94
CA GLN A 622 -12.41 42.17 14.74
C GLN A 622 -12.60 41.09 15.81
N VAL A 623 -11.53 40.43 16.24
CA VAL A 623 -11.58 39.46 17.35
C VAL A 623 -11.91 40.15 18.67
N HIS A 624 -11.35 41.33 18.93
CA HIS A 624 -11.69 42.12 20.12
C HIS A 624 -13.18 42.53 20.12
N SER A 625 -13.67 43.04 18.99
CA SER A 625 -15.07 43.41 18.77
C SER A 625 -16.03 42.24 19.01
N ALA A 626 -15.74 41.10 18.37
CA ALA A 626 -16.56 39.90 18.49
C ALA A 626 -16.52 39.33 19.92
N SER A 627 -15.38 39.41 20.62
CA SER A 627 -15.26 39.00 22.03
C SER A 627 -16.10 39.90 22.95
N ALA A 628 -16.24 41.19 22.62
CA ALA A 628 -17.05 42.15 23.36
C ALA A 628 -18.56 42.06 23.04
N GLY A 629 -18.98 41.11 22.22
CA GLY A 629 -20.39 40.91 21.84
C GLY A 629 -20.89 41.83 20.72
N SER A 630 -20.02 42.62 20.09
CA SER A 630 -20.38 43.39 18.90
C SER A 630 -20.37 42.47 17.68
N LEU A 631 -21.56 42.29 17.08
CA LEU A 631 -21.76 41.42 15.91
C LEU A 631 -21.51 42.13 14.57
N HIS A 632 -21.33 43.45 14.59
CA HIS A 632 -21.10 44.23 13.37
C HIS A 632 -19.61 44.26 13.01
N PRO A 633 -19.26 44.12 11.71
CA PRO A 633 -17.92 44.44 11.24
C PRO A 633 -17.62 45.89 11.63
N LEU A 634 -16.57 46.12 12.40
CA LEU A 634 -16.18 47.50 12.72
C LEU A 634 -15.59 48.12 11.45
N GLU A 635 -15.96 49.37 11.18
CA GLU A 635 -15.11 50.23 10.33
C GLU A 635 -13.74 50.29 10.98
N VAL A 636 -12.76 49.64 10.35
CA VAL A 636 -11.37 49.59 10.80
C VAL A 636 -10.80 51.00 10.61
N LYS A 637 -10.92 51.86 11.62
CA LYS A 637 -10.50 53.28 11.58
C LYS A 637 -9.02 53.50 11.24
N ALA A 638 -8.20 52.46 11.24
CA ALA A 638 -6.75 52.52 11.07
C ALA A 638 -6.22 52.01 9.72
N VAL A 639 -7.08 51.49 8.83
CA VAL A 639 -6.70 50.95 7.51
C VAL A 639 -7.57 51.63 6.46
N ALA A 640 -7.04 51.90 5.26
CA ALA A 640 -7.84 52.35 4.13
C ALA A 640 -9.01 51.38 3.93
N GLU A 641 -10.26 51.87 3.83
CA GLU A 641 -11.48 51.06 3.90
C GLU A 641 -11.38 49.78 3.05
N PRO A 642 -11.17 48.60 3.67
CA PRO A 642 -11.04 47.37 2.90
C PRO A 642 -12.39 47.04 2.25
N PRO A 643 -12.40 46.45 1.03
CA PRO A 643 -13.63 46.02 0.39
C PRO A 643 -14.52 45.21 1.33
N VAL A 644 -15.85 45.42 1.28
CA VAL A 644 -16.84 44.76 2.16
C VAL A 644 -16.67 43.24 2.21
N ALA A 645 -16.29 42.61 1.10
CA ALA A 645 -16.04 41.18 1.03
C ALA A 645 -14.89 40.72 1.96
N ILE A 646 -13.84 41.52 2.11
CA ILE A 646 -12.71 41.24 3.00
C ILE A 646 -13.13 41.40 4.47
N LEU A 647 -13.96 42.38 4.79
CA LEU A 647 -14.51 42.57 6.15
C LEU A 647 -15.37 41.39 6.61
N GLU A 648 -16.18 40.82 5.72
CA GLU A 648 -16.94 39.59 6.00
C GLU A 648 -16.00 38.40 6.27
N ASP A 649 -14.92 38.29 5.48
CA ASP A 649 -13.94 37.22 5.63
C ASP A 649 -13.13 37.37 6.93
N LEU A 650 -12.71 38.58 7.30
CA LEU A 650 -12.09 38.89 8.60
C LEU A 650 -13.00 38.49 9.77
N SER A 651 -14.29 38.85 9.68
CA SER A 651 -15.29 38.48 10.68
C SER A 651 -15.42 36.97 10.82
N ARG A 652 -15.47 36.24 9.69
CA ARG A 652 -15.52 34.77 9.72
C ARG A 652 -14.28 34.16 10.38
N VAL A 653 -13.09 34.65 10.04
CA VAL A 653 -11.84 34.16 10.63
C VAL A 653 -11.80 34.45 12.13
N ALA A 654 -12.27 35.63 12.55
CA ALA A 654 -12.41 35.98 13.97
C ALA A 654 -13.32 35.00 14.71
N TYR A 655 -14.50 34.67 14.17
CA TYR A 655 -15.40 33.68 14.78
C TYR A 655 -14.80 32.27 14.84
N LEU A 656 -14.10 31.83 13.79
CA LEU A 656 -13.40 30.55 13.80
C LEU A 656 -12.30 30.51 14.86
N TYR A 657 -11.59 31.62 15.05
CA TYR A 657 -10.55 31.75 16.06
C TYR A 657 -11.14 31.77 17.49
N LEU A 658 -12.23 32.49 17.73
CA LEU A 658 -12.91 32.47 19.03
C LEU A 658 -13.45 31.08 19.38
N HIS A 659 -14.05 30.38 18.41
CA HIS A 659 -14.46 28.99 18.59
C HIS A 659 -13.27 28.05 18.86
N PHE A 660 -12.08 28.36 18.32
CA PHE A 660 -10.86 27.61 18.63
C PHE A 660 -10.38 27.80 20.08
N LEU A 661 -10.57 29.01 20.63
CA LEU A 661 -10.21 29.34 22.02
C LEU A 661 -11.14 28.68 23.05
N ASP A 662 -12.40 28.41 22.72
CA ASP A 662 -13.45 27.79 23.57
C ASP A 662 -13.16 26.31 23.99
N GLY A 663 -11.95 25.80 23.77
CA GLY A 663 -11.57 24.43 24.13
C GLY A 663 -10.28 24.41 24.95
N ALA A 664 -10.33 23.83 26.14
CA ALA A 664 -9.20 23.79 27.06
C ALA A 664 -8.14 22.75 26.63
N ILE A 665 -6.86 23.14 26.52
CA ILE A 665 -5.80 22.21 26.08
C ILE A 665 -5.70 21.01 27.02
N LEU A 666 -5.40 19.81 26.50
CA LEU A 666 -5.36 18.54 27.26
C LEU A 666 -6.69 18.18 27.96
N HIS A 667 -7.80 18.81 27.57
CA HIS A 667 -9.14 18.51 28.06
C HIS A 667 -10.03 17.90 26.96
N GLU A 668 -11.13 17.24 27.33
CA GLU A 668 -12.07 16.64 26.37
C GLU A 668 -12.82 17.67 25.50
N SER A 669 -12.85 18.94 25.92
CA SER A 669 -13.44 20.04 25.14
C SER A 669 -12.55 20.53 23.99
N ASP A 670 -11.28 20.12 23.91
CA ASP A 670 -10.34 20.49 22.85
C ASP A 670 -10.53 19.71 21.54
N ILE A 671 -11.76 19.75 21.06
CA ILE A 671 -12.23 19.13 19.82
C ILE A 671 -12.56 20.16 18.74
N LYS A 672 -12.49 21.45 19.06
CA LYS A 672 -13.00 22.58 18.26
C LYS A 672 -12.43 22.63 16.85
N THR A 673 -11.13 22.42 16.67
CA THR A 673 -10.48 22.32 15.34
C THR A 673 -11.01 21.13 14.53
N SER A 674 -11.22 19.99 15.20
CA SER A 674 -11.78 18.79 14.56
C SER A 674 -13.25 18.99 14.18
N GLU A 675 -14.03 19.70 14.99
CA GLU A 675 -15.41 20.05 14.68
C GLU A 675 -15.49 21.02 13.50
N GLN A 676 -14.66 22.06 13.49
CA GLN A 676 -14.54 22.96 12.36
C GLN A 676 -14.15 22.19 11.09
N LEU A 677 -13.16 21.31 11.15
CA LEU A 677 -12.81 20.48 10.00
C LEU A 677 -14.00 19.65 9.52
N LEU A 678 -14.76 19.01 10.40
CA LEU A 678 -15.78 18.05 10.01
C LEU A 678 -17.14 18.66 9.66
N ALA A 679 -17.53 19.73 10.33
CA ALA A 679 -18.88 20.29 10.31
C ALA A 679 -18.96 21.72 9.76
N ASN A 680 -17.85 22.38 9.45
CA ASN A 680 -17.89 23.68 8.77
C ASN A 680 -18.51 23.53 7.37
N LEU A 681 -19.56 24.32 7.11
CA LEU A 681 -20.35 24.25 5.87
C LEU A 681 -19.53 24.60 4.62
N SER A 682 -18.60 25.55 4.72
CA SER A 682 -17.69 25.89 3.63
C SER A 682 -16.79 24.71 3.26
N LEU A 683 -16.29 23.97 4.26
CA LEU A 683 -15.50 22.76 4.01
C LEU A 683 -16.35 21.61 3.46
N GLU A 684 -17.60 21.49 3.88
CA GLU A 684 -18.52 20.50 3.32
C GLU A 684 -18.86 20.84 1.85
N ASN A 685 -19.01 22.11 1.50
CA ASN A 685 -19.16 22.56 0.13
C ASN A 685 -17.92 22.22 -0.71
N ILE A 686 -16.72 22.50 -0.21
CA ILE A 686 -15.47 22.10 -0.89
C ILE A 686 -15.46 20.59 -1.15
N ARG A 687 -15.78 19.77 -0.15
CA ARG A 687 -15.81 18.30 -0.30
C ARG A 687 -16.83 17.82 -1.31
N ARG A 688 -18.02 18.41 -1.33
CA ARG A 688 -19.14 17.99 -2.20
C ARG A 688 -18.99 18.53 -3.61
N ASN A 689 -18.77 19.82 -3.75
CA ASN A 689 -18.89 20.57 -5.00
C ASN A 689 -17.56 20.66 -5.74
N HIS A 690 -16.43 20.68 -5.03
CA HIS A 690 -15.11 20.81 -5.64
C HIS A 690 -14.34 19.49 -5.71
N LEU A 691 -14.23 18.79 -4.58
CA LEU A 691 -13.39 17.59 -4.49
C LEU A 691 -14.13 16.28 -4.81
N THR A 692 -15.46 16.32 -4.95
CA THR A 692 -16.31 15.15 -5.28
C THR A 692 -16.11 13.95 -4.34
N PHE A 693 -15.96 14.20 -3.03
CA PHE A 693 -15.65 13.17 -2.05
C PHE A 693 -16.64 12.01 -2.08
N SER A 694 -16.11 10.80 -2.28
CA SER A 694 -16.90 9.57 -2.28
C SER A 694 -17.45 9.26 -0.88
N ARG A 695 -18.41 8.34 -0.79
CA ARG A 695 -18.88 7.80 0.50
C ARG A 695 -17.73 7.24 1.35
N ARG A 696 -16.66 6.73 0.71
CA ARG A 696 -15.47 6.20 1.40
C ARG A 696 -14.63 7.34 1.98
N ASP A 697 -14.44 8.42 1.24
CA ASP A 697 -13.69 9.60 1.70
C ASP A 697 -14.41 10.26 2.88
N ARG A 698 -15.74 10.44 2.77
CA ARG A 698 -16.55 10.95 3.90
C ARG A 698 -16.43 10.06 5.15
N LYS A 699 -16.41 8.73 4.97
CA LYS A 699 -16.19 7.80 6.08
C LYS A 699 -14.76 7.88 6.62
N ARG A 700 -13.75 8.14 5.79
CA ARG A 700 -12.36 8.37 6.22
C ARG A 700 -12.28 9.62 7.07
N VAL A 701 -12.78 10.75 6.57
CA VAL A 701 -12.79 12.05 7.26
C VAL A 701 -13.53 11.97 8.59
N ARG A 702 -14.72 11.35 8.64
CA ARG A 702 -15.46 11.16 9.91
C ARG A 702 -14.70 10.38 10.98
N ARG A 703 -13.74 9.52 10.61
CA ARG A 703 -12.89 8.80 11.60
C ARG A 703 -11.85 9.70 12.25
N LEU A 704 -11.65 10.92 11.75
CA LEU A 704 -10.75 11.93 12.31
C LEU A 704 -11.40 12.72 13.47
N SER A 705 -12.69 12.50 13.75
CA SER A 705 -13.38 13.16 14.87
C SER A 705 -12.73 12.83 16.20
N LEU A 706 -12.46 13.87 16.99
CA LEU A 706 -11.99 13.75 18.37
C LEU A 706 -13.14 13.65 19.37
N ALA A 707 -14.37 13.95 18.97
CA ALA A 707 -15.57 13.77 19.78
C ALA A 707 -16.08 12.31 19.77
N SER A 708 -16.02 11.64 18.61
CA SER A 708 -16.51 10.28 18.45
C SER A 708 -15.66 9.47 17.48
N GLY A 709 -15.11 8.34 17.92
CA GLY A 709 -14.18 7.57 17.08
C GLY A 709 -14.07 6.09 17.42
N SER A 710 -13.08 5.44 16.80
CA SER A 710 -12.79 4.02 17.04
C SER A 710 -12.17 3.84 18.43
N LEU A 711 -12.67 2.85 19.18
CA LEU A 711 -12.16 2.48 20.51
C LEU A 711 -10.79 1.79 20.49
N LEU A 712 -10.28 1.42 19.31
CA LEU A 712 -9.06 0.63 19.17
C LEU A 712 -8.00 1.31 18.29
N SER A 713 -8.33 2.41 17.62
CA SER A 713 -7.41 3.06 16.66
C SER A 713 -7.80 4.50 16.35
N GLY A 714 -6.89 5.24 15.71
CA GLY A 714 -7.15 6.59 15.22
C GLY A 714 -6.93 7.69 16.27
N PRO A 715 -7.11 8.96 15.88
CA PRO A 715 -6.77 10.11 16.71
C PRO A 715 -7.63 10.21 17.97
N TYR A 716 -8.93 9.87 17.89
CA TYR A 716 -9.84 9.79 19.03
C TYR A 716 -9.28 8.97 20.20
N LEU A 717 -8.67 7.81 19.91
CA LEU A 717 -8.13 6.92 20.92
C LEU A 717 -7.05 7.61 21.75
N TRP A 718 -6.14 8.31 21.07
CA TRP A 718 -5.01 9.02 21.66
C TRP A 718 -5.49 10.25 22.42
N PHE A 719 -6.32 11.08 21.78
CA PHE A 719 -6.95 12.24 22.41
C PHE A 719 -7.59 11.86 23.74
N ARG A 720 -8.58 10.97 23.70
CA ARG A 720 -9.32 10.56 24.89
C ARG A 720 -8.43 9.93 25.95
N CYS A 721 -7.46 9.09 25.57
CA CYS A 721 -6.57 8.50 26.56
C CYS A 721 -5.69 9.54 27.24
N ILE A 722 -5.15 10.51 26.49
CA ILE A 722 -4.28 11.55 27.03
C ILE A 722 -5.09 12.44 27.96
N THR A 723 -6.20 13.00 27.48
CA THR A 723 -7.03 13.93 28.25
C THR A 723 -7.55 13.26 29.53
N GLU A 724 -8.07 12.04 29.43
CA GLU A 724 -8.55 11.29 30.60
C GLU A 724 -7.40 10.94 31.57
N SER A 725 -6.20 10.65 31.07
CA SER A 725 -5.05 10.41 31.97
C SER A 725 -4.58 11.67 32.66
N VAL A 726 -4.60 12.81 31.97
CA VAL A 726 -4.28 14.12 32.54
C VAL A 726 -5.28 14.47 33.62
N SER A 727 -6.58 14.34 33.34
CA SER A 727 -7.65 14.56 34.33
C SER A 727 -7.48 13.67 35.56
N LEU A 728 -7.29 12.36 35.37
CA LEU A 728 -7.17 11.41 36.48
C LEU A 728 -5.91 11.65 37.33
N GLU A 729 -4.76 11.88 36.70
CA GLU A 729 -3.52 12.13 37.45
C GLU A 729 -3.54 13.49 38.14
N ALA A 730 -4.07 14.54 37.50
CA ALA A 730 -4.25 15.85 38.14
C ALA A 730 -5.20 15.75 39.34
N ALA A 731 -6.33 15.05 39.21
CA ALA A 731 -7.28 14.84 40.31
C ALA A 731 -6.62 14.18 41.51
N LYS A 732 -5.84 13.10 41.30
CA LYS A 732 -5.11 12.44 42.40
C LYS A 732 -4.18 13.41 43.12
N ARG A 733 -3.40 14.21 42.38
CA ARG A 733 -2.47 15.17 43.00
C ARG A 733 -3.20 16.26 43.77
N VAL A 734 -4.28 16.79 43.20
CA VAL A 734 -5.14 17.77 43.88
C VAL A 734 -5.67 17.19 45.18
N THR A 735 -6.25 15.99 45.15
CA THR A 735 -6.79 15.34 46.36
C THR A 735 -5.69 15.06 47.39
N ASP A 736 -4.56 14.49 46.98
CA ASP A 736 -3.45 14.15 47.88
C ASP A 736 -2.89 15.39 48.58
N TYR A 737 -2.60 16.45 47.83
CA TYR A 737 -2.02 17.67 48.38
C TYR A 737 -3.00 18.36 49.34
N ASN A 738 -4.28 18.44 48.97
CA ASN A 738 -5.32 19.01 49.82
C ASN A 738 -5.59 18.17 51.08
N ARG A 739 -5.29 16.86 51.07
CA ARG A 739 -5.44 15.97 52.24
C ARG A 739 -4.28 16.12 53.24
N HIS A 740 -3.04 16.26 52.76
CA HIS A 740 -1.87 16.19 53.64
C HIS A 740 -1.17 17.54 53.90
N CYS A 741 -1.26 18.51 52.98
CA CYS A 741 -0.51 19.76 53.13
C CYS A 741 -1.16 20.70 54.16
N LEU A 742 -0.35 21.20 55.08
CA LEU A 742 -0.68 22.28 56.01
C LEU A 742 0.00 23.57 55.53
N THR A 743 -0.71 24.69 55.61
CA THR A 743 -0.10 26.01 55.40
C THR A 743 0.95 26.29 56.48
N LEU A 744 1.88 27.22 56.23
CA LEU A 744 2.88 27.63 57.23
C LEU A 744 2.23 28.16 58.52
N GLN A 745 1.07 28.80 58.41
CA GLN A 745 0.29 29.25 59.57
C GLN A 745 -0.34 28.07 60.34
N GLN A 746 -0.93 27.10 59.64
CA GLN A 746 -1.48 25.89 60.27
C GLN A 746 -0.38 25.06 60.93
N ARG A 747 0.78 24.87 60.27
CA ARG A 747 1.95 24.18 60.82
C ARG A 747 2.40 24.74 62.17
N ALA A 748 2.23 26.05 62.40
CA ALA A 748 2.65 26.70 63.64
C ALA A 748 1.70 26.43 64.83
N VAL A 749 0.45 26.02 64.57
CA VAL A 749 -0.59 25.80 65.60
C VAL A 749 -1.10 24.35 65.65
N SER A 750 -0.76 23.53 64.66
CA SER A 750 -1.12 22.10 64.56
C SER A 750 -0.41 21.25 65.62
N GLU A 751 -1.03 20.14 65.98
CA GLU A 751 -0.42 19.18 66.90
C GLU A 751 0.84 18.53 66.29
N PRO A 752 1.85 18.16 67.10
CA PRO A 752 3.07 17.52 66.60
C PRO A 752 2.81 16.27 65.76
N ALA A 753 1.74 15.53 66.04
CA ALA A 753 1.34 14.35 65.29
C ALA A 753 0.90 14.68 63.85
N GLU A 754 0.19 15.79 63.64
CA GLU A 754 -0.27 16.21 62.30
C GLU A 754 0.89 16.69 61.42
N VAL A 755 1.84 17.39 62.04
CA VAL A 755 3.08 17.84 61.38
C VAL A 755 3.94 16.64 61.02
N ALA A 756 4.11 15.68 61.95
CA ALA A 756 4.83 14.44 61.69
C ALA A 756 4.18 13.59 60.58
N ASP A 757 2.84 13.56 60.51
CA ASP A 757 2.11 12.89 59.43
C ASP A 757 2.39 13.54 58.07
N MET A 758 2.33 14.87 57.98
CA MET A 758 2.68 15.58 56.74
C MET A 758 4.16 15.36 56.37
N ASP A 759 5.09 15.42 57.33
CA ASP A 759 6.51 15.22 57.07
C ASP A 759 6.81 13.78 56.63
N SER A 760 6.13 12.80 57.23
CA SER A 760 6.15 11.40 56.79
C SER A 760 5.62 11.25 55.36
N TRP A 761 4.52 11.91 55.02
CA TRP A 761 3.99 11.94 53.67
C TRP A 761 4.96 12.60 52.67
N LEU A 762 5.56 13.75 53.01
CA LEU A 762 6.57 14.44 52.20
C LEU A 762 7.79 13.54 51.97
N ALA A 763 8.28 12.86 53.01
CA ALA A 763 9.41 11.93 52.94
C ALA A 763 9.07 10.72 52.06
N MET A 764 7.92 10.08 52.29
CA MET A 764 7.45 8.93 51.52
C MET A 764 7.29 9.29 50.03
N ARG A 765 6.63 10.41 49.74
CA ARG A 765 6.39 10.88 48.36
C ARG A 765 7.69 11.32 47.68
N GLY A 766 8.59 11.95 48.43
CA GLY A 766 9.93 12.32 47.97
C GLY A 766 10.83 11.11 47.66
N GLN A 767 10.70 10.02 48.42
CA GLN A 767 11.43 8.76 48.23
C GLN A 767 10.82 7.82 47.20
N ARG A 768 9.50 7.90 46.93
CA ARG A 768 8.85 7.08 45.89
C ARG A 768 9.47 7.41 44.53
N VAL A 769 10.32 6.51 44.02
CA VAL A 769 11.05 6.70 42.75
C VAL A 769 10.19 6.36 41.53
N ASP A 770 9.13 5.55 41.65
CA ASP A 770 8.60 4.84 40.48
C ASP A 770 7.08 4.54 40.52
N GLY A 771 6.37 4.93 39.44
CA GLY A 771 5.10 4.33 39.00
C GLY A 771 3.82 5.14 39.21
N ARG A 772 2.84 4.91 38.31
CA ARG A 772 1.45 5.38 38.46
C ARG A 772 0.79 4.65 39.62
N ILE A 773 0.51 5.37 40.69
CA ILE A 773 -0.21 4.81 41.83
C ILE A 773 -1.69 4.86 41.46
N LEU A 774 -2.31 3.68 41.33
CA LEU A 774 -3.73 3.54 41.60
C LEU A 774 -3.80 3.39 43.12
N GLU A 775 -3.60 4.46 43.89
CA GLU A 775 -4.04 4.44 45.27
C GLU A 775 -5.56 4.51 45.15
N ARG A 776 -6.29 3.58 45.78
CA ARG A 776 -7.62 3.99 46.21
C ARG A 776 -7.30 5.13 47.15
N LEU A 777 -7.63 6.35 46.71
CA LEU A 777 -8.06 7.31 47.70
C LEU A 777 -9.22 6.57 48.36
N ASP A 778 -9.02 6.10 49.58
CA ASP A 778 -10.12 5.57 50.36
C ASP A 778 -11.25 6.58 50.20
N ALA A 779 -12.45 6.08 49.86
CA ALA A 779 -13.62 6.94 49.95
C ALA A 779 -13.51 7.57 51.33
N PRO A 780 -13.55 8.93 51.44
CA PRO A 780 -13.28 9.59 52.71
C PRO A 780 -14.07 8.82 53.75
N ASP A 781 -13.38 8.20 54.71
CA ASP A 781 -14.07 7.66 55.86
C ASP A 781 -14.93 8.81 56.35
N VAL A 782 -16.19 8.53 56.67
CA VAL A 782 -17.16 9.56 57.06
C VAL A 782 -16.59 10.31 58.26
N GLY A 783 -15.83 11.39 58.02
CA GLY A 783 -15.00 12.06 59.03
C GLY A 783 -13.62 12.60 58.58
N ASP A 784 -12.99 12.09 57.52
CA ASP A 784 -11.62 12.52 57.15
C ASP A 784 -11.65 13.82 56.31
N ALA A 785 -11.42 14.95 56.97
CA ALA A 785 -11.53 16.28 56.38
C ALA A 785 -10.29 16.66 55.55
N PHE A 786 -10.48 17.43 54.47
CA PHE A 786 -9.36 18.05 53.75
C PHE A 786 -8.70 19.13 54.62
N ARG A 787 -7.37 19.09 54.73
CA ARG A 787 -6.58 20.08 55.50
C ARG A 787 -6.50 21.44 54.82
N THR A 788 -6.60 21.46 53.49
CA THR A 788 -6.65 22.67 52.66
C THR A 788 -7.45 22.42 51.38
N THR A 789 -7.81 23.50 50.67
CA THR A 789 -8.48 23.48 49.36
C THR A 789 -7.73 24.31 48.32
N GLU A 790 -6.53 24.80 48.65
CA GLU A 790 -5.76 25.74 47.84
C GLU A 790 -5.22 25.12 46.54
N PHE A 791 -4.88 23.83 46.55
CA PHE A 791 -4.30 23.18 45.38
C PHE A 791 -5.39 22.84 44.35
N ASN A 792 -5.12 23.17 43.09
CA ASN A 792 -6.02 22.90 41.96
C ASN A 792 -5.28 22.30 40.76
N ALA A 793 -6.01 21.94 39.69
CA ALA A 793 -5.42 21.27 38.54
C ALA A 793 -4.36 22.12 37.82
N MET A 794 -4.50 23.44 37.81
CA MET A 794 -3.56 24.36 37.16
C MET A 794 -2.20 24.36 37.84
N ASP A 795 -2.14 24.13 39.15
CA ASP A 795 -0.88 24.02 39.89
C ASP A 795 -0.03 22.84 39.38
N PHE A 796 -0.64 21.82 38.77
CA PHE A 796 0.06 20.66 38.20
C PHE A 796 0.20 20.70 36.68
N LEU A 797 -0.55 21.54 35.97
CA LEU A 797 -0.60 21.55 34.49
C LEU A 797 -0.09 22.85 33.85
N SER A 798 -0.01 23.94 34.60
CA SER A 798 0.53 25.23 34.15
C SER A 798 1.87 25.53 34.83
N ASP A 799 2.74 26.25 34.14
CA ASP A 799 4.01 26.76 34.70
C ASP A 799 3.95 28.26 35.04
N ASN A 800 2.87 28.71 35.68
CA ASN A 800 2.74 30.11 36.08
C ASN A 800 3.71 30.44 37.25
N PRO A 801 4.75 31.28 37.03
CA PRO A 801 5.74 31.58 38.06
C PRO A 801 5.16 32.36 39.24
N GLN A 802 4.16 33.22 39.00
CA GLN A 802 3.53 34.01 40.06
C GLN A 802 2.74 33.11 41.02
N ARG A 803 2.00 32.14 40.48
CA ARG A 803 1.27 31.15 41.29
C ARG A 803 2.23 30.27 42.09
N MET A 804 3.36 29.88 41.52
CA MET A 804 4.40 29.13 42.25
C MET A 804 4.99 29.92 43.41
N ALA A 805 5.29 31.21 43.23
CA ALA A 805 5.77 32.08 44.30
C ALA A 805 4.72 32.33 45.38
N GLN A 806 3.42 32.32 45.03
CA GLN A 806 2.34 32.35 46.01
C GLN A 806 2.31 31.07 46.85
N LEU A 807 2.32 29.90 46.22
CA LEU A 807 2.32 28.63 46.94
C LEU A 807 3.55 28.47 47.84
N GLU A 808 4.71 28.95 47.41
CA GLU A 808 5.94 28.91 48.20
C GLU A 808 5.83 29.76 49.47
N ARG A 809 5.17 30.93 49.39
CA ARG A 809 4.87 31.76 50.57
C ARG A 809 3.85 31.14 51.52
N VAL A 810 2.90 30.36 51.01
CA VAL A 810 1.81 29.79 51.82
C VAL A 810 2.19 28.44 52.44
N PHE A 811 2.91 27.58 51.71
CA PHE A 811 3.21 26.20 52.10
C PHE A 811 4.71 25.91 52.30
N GLY A 812 5.59 26.84 51.91
CA GLY A 812 7.04 26.69 52.00
C GLY A 812 7.69 26.05 50.77
N GLY A 813 9.01 26.18 50.68
CA GLY A 813 9.81 25.71 49.54
C GLY A 813 9.83 24.19 49.36
N GLU A 814 9.66 23.42 50.43
CA GLU A 814 9.64 21.94 50.38
C GLU A 814 8.46 21.41 49.57
N VAL A 815 7.25 21.93 49.85
CA VAL A 815 6.01 21.55 49.17
C VAL A 815 6.06 21.93 47.69
N VAL A 816 6.53 23.14 47.37
CA VAL A 816 6.70 23.60 45.98
C VAL A 816 7.78 22.80 45.24
N GLY A 817 8.89 22.48 45.92
CA GLY A 817 9.94 21.63 45.37
C GLY A 817 9.46 20.21 45.05
N LEU A 818 8.55 19.66 45.87
CA LEU A 818 7.88 18.39 45.59
C LEU A 818 6.86 18.52 44.46
N LEU A 819 6.06 19.58 44.45
CA LEU A 819 5.06 19.87 43.42
C LEU A 819 5.68 19.98 42.03
N ARG A 820 6.82 20.67 41.89
CA ARG A 820 7.57 20.74 40.62
C ARG A 820 8.05 19.36 40.16
N ARG A 821 8.56 18.54 41.07
CA ARG A 821 8.99 17.16 40.76
C ARG A 821 7.81 16.29 40.33
N ASP A 822 6.68 16.44 41.01
CA ASP A 822 5.44 15.72 40.73
C ASP A 822 4.80 16.11 39.40
N ARG A 823 4.77 17.40 39.07
CA ARG A 823 4.39 17.91 37.75
C ARG A 823 5.24 17.28 36.65
N GLN A 824 6.57 17.37 36.78
CA GLN A 824 7.50 16.80 35.80
C GLN A 824 7.31 15.29 35.64
N ARG A 825 7.13 14.57 36.75
CA ARG A 825 6.89 13.12 36.76
C ARG A 825 5.59 12.77 36.05
N MET A 826 4.49 13.45 36.38
CA MET A 826 3.18 13.24 35.76
C MET A 826 3.26 13.41 34.24
N ILE A 827 3.83 14.52 33.75
CA ILE A 827 3.97 14.77 32.31
C ILE A 827 4.86 13.70 31.66
N ARG A 828 6.00 13.34 32.27
CA ARG A 828 6.90 12.30 31.76
C ARG A 828 6.25 10.92 31.74
N GLU A 829 5.39 10.59 32.68
CA GLU A 829 4.67 9.33 32.69
C GLU A 829 3.61 9.29 31.59
N ILE A 830 2.73 10.31 31.53
CA ILE A 830 1.67 10.42 30.53
C ILE A 830 2.26 10.43 29.11
N PHE A 831 3.32 11.18 28.87
CA PHE A 831 4.01 11.24 27.59
C PHE A 831 5.18 10.23 27.46
N GLY A 832 5.31 9.30 28.40
CA GLY A 832 6.36 8.28 28.39
C GLY A 832 6.10 7.13 27.43
N THR A 833 7.13 6.39 27.05
CA THR A 833 6.99 5.15 26.29
C THR A 833 7.69 4.01 27.00
N LYS A 834 7.27 2.78 26.72
CA LYS A 834 8.04 1.61 27.13
C LYS A 834 9.42 1.69 26.46
N PRO A 835 10.54 1.63 27.21
CA PRO A 835 11.88 1.79 26.64
C PRO A 835 12.29 0.57 25.82
N LEU A 836 11.76 0.47 24.59
CA LEU A 836 12.00 -0.67 23.69
C LEU A 836 13.47 -0.78 23.28
N HIS A 837 14.20 0.34 23.27
CA HIS A 837 15.64 0.36 23.03
C HIS A 837 16.41 -0.36 24.15
N ARG A 838 15.92 -0.40 25.40
CA ARG A 838 16.59 -1.12 26.51
C ARG A 838 16.32 -2.63 26.50
N LEU A 839 15.50 -3.15 25.58
CA LEU A 839 15.27 -4.58 25.48
C LEU A 839 16.58 -5.31 25.08
N PRO A 840 16.82 -6.53 25.59
CA PRO A 840 17.95 -7.34 25.17
C PRO A 840 18.03 -7.43 23.65
N ARG A 841 19.25 -7.44 23.10
CA ARG A 841 19.50 -7.40 21.65
C ARG A 841 18.70 -8.46 20.88
N SER A 842 18.56 -9.66 21.45
CA SER A 842 17.77 -10.77 20.88
C SER A 842 16.27 -10.49 20.72
N ARG A 843 15.73 -9.49 21.44
CA ARG A 843 14.32 -9.07 21.39
C ARG A 843 14.08 -7.78 20.61
N ARG A 844 15.12 -6.96 20.37
CA ARG A 844 15.03 -5.70 19.60
C ARG A 844 15.64 -5.79 18.20
N SER A 845 16.26 -6.90 17.82
CA SER A 845 16.81 -7.10 16.48
C SER A 845 16.20 -8.32 15.81
N ILE A 846 16.01 -8.24 14.50
CA ILE A 846 15.56 -9.35 13.67
C ILE A 846 16.60 -9.57 12.58
N ASN A 847 17.17 -10.76 12.53
CA ASN A 847 17.97 -11.20 11.39
C ASN A 847 17.09 -12.08 10.51
N VAL A 848 16.74 -11.59 9.32
CA VAL A 848 15.76 -12.23 8.41
C VAL A 848 16.28 -13.60 7.96
N TYR A 849 17.56 -13.69 7.61
CA TYR A 849 18.18 -14.96 7.22
C TYR A 849 18.15 -15.99 8.35
N ARG A 850 18.55 -15.61 9.58
CA ARG A 850 18.52 -16.50 10.75
C ARG A 850 17.10 -16.93 11.11
N PHE A 851 16.13 -16.02 11.01
CA PHE A 851 14.72 -16.33 11.23
C PHE A 851 14.21 -17.34 10.20
N PHE A 852 14.49 -17.10 8.92
CA PHE A 852 14.12 -18.01 7.85
C PHE A 852 14.76 -19.40 8.04
N ARG A 853 16.07 -19.45 8.27
CA ARG A 853 16.79 -20.72 8.47
C ARG A 853 16.26 -21.50 9.67
N ALA A 854 15.96 -20.83 10.78
CA ALA A 854 15.46 -21.47 11.99
C ALA A 854 14.00 -21.96 11.86
N ARG A 855 13.11 -21.16 11.25
CA ARG A 855 11.64 -21.37 11.31
C ARG A 855 10.98 -21.77 9.99
N LEU A 856 11.56 -21.43 8.84
CA LEU A 856 10.91 -21.56 7.54
C LEU A 856 11.62 -22.53 6.57
N SER A 857 12.94 -22.67 6.66
CA SER A 857 13.72 -23.52 5.75
C SER A 857 13.38 -25.02 5.83
N ARG A 858 13.82 -25.80 4.82
CA ARG A 858 13.66 -27.27 4.78
C ARG A 858 12.19 -27.73 4.85
N GLY A 859 11.29 -26.95 4.26
CA GLY A 859 9.85 -27.23 4.23
C GLY A 859 9.09 -26.90 5.53
N ARG A 860 9.75 -26.36 6.56
CA ARG A 860 9.08 -25.98 7.83
C ARG A 860 8.05 -24.87 7.67
N ILE A 861 8.13 -24.07 6.61
CA ILE A 861 7.11 -23.09 6.25
C ILE A 861 5.70 -23.70 6.10
N LEU A 862 5.58 -25.00 5.76
CA LEU A 862 4.30 -25.71 5.74
C LEU A 862 3.66 -25.83 7.14
N LEU A 863 4.48 -25.77 8.21
CA LEU A 863 4.03 -25.75 9.60
C LEU A 863 3.75 -24.33 10.12
N ALA A 864 4.01 -23.29 9.31
CA ALA A 864 3.79 -21.91 9.73
C ALA A 864 2.34 -21.62 10.17
N PRO A 865 1.27 -22.14 9.53
CA PRO A 865 -0.10 -21.93 10.00
C PRO A 865 -0.35 -22.47 11.41
N LEU A 866 0.17 -23.67 11.71
CA LEU A 866 0.09 -24.28 13.05
C LEU A 866 0.88 -23.48 14.09
N ALA A 867 2.10 -23.05 13.73
CA ALA A 867 2.91 -22.20 14.60
C ALA A 867 2.24 -20.85 14.86
N MET A 868 1.57 -20.26 13.86
CA MET A 868 0.80 -19.02 14.00
C MET A 868 -0.42 -19.20 14.91
N LEU A 869 -1.13 -20.32 14.81
CA LEU A 869 -2.22 -20.66 15.74
C LEU A 869 -1.73 -20.82 17.18
N GLY A 870 -0.61 -21.51 17.38
CA GLY A 870 0.03 -21.62 18.70
C GLY A 870 0.47 -20.26 19.27
N ALA A 871 1.08 -19.42 18.44
CA ALA A 871 1.46 -18.06 18.82
C ALA A 871 0.25 -17.19 19.16
N PHE A 872 -0.84 -17.30 18.39
CA PHE A 872 -2.10 -16.61 18.66
C PHE A 872 -2.68 -17.02 20.01
N GLY A 873 -2.74 -18.32 20.31
CA GLY A 873 -3.16 -18.83 21.62
C GLY A 873 -2.32 -18.30 22.78
N TRP A 874 -1.00 -18.23 22.59
CA TRP A 874 -0.08 -17.63 23.58
C TRP A 874 -0.33 -16.14 23.81
N VAL A 875 -0.56 -15.36 22.74
CA VAL A 875 -0.92 -13.94 22.85
C VAL A 875 -2.24 -13.76 23.59
N VAL A 876 -3.28 -14.52 23.24
CA VAL A 876 -4.59 -14.46 23.89
C VAL A 876 -4.48 -14.77 25.39
N ARG A 877 -3.75 -15.83 25.76
CA ARG A 877 -3.48 -16.17 27.16
C ARG A 877 -2.76 -15.04 27.90
N SER A 878 -1.74 -14.44 27.28
CA SER A 878 -0.98 -13.34 27.88
C SER A 878 -1.83 -12.08 28.09
N VAL A 879 -2.71 -11.75 27.14
CA VAL A 879 -3.67 -10.64 27.27
C VAL A 879 -4.65 -10.92 28.41
N LEU A 880 -5.20 -12.12 28.50
CA LEU A 880 -6.13 -12.50 29.56
C LEU A 880 -5.48 -12.42 30.94
N GLN A 881 -4.24 -12.93 31.08
CA GLN A 881 -3.47 -12.81 32.32
C GLN A 881 -3.22 -11.35 32.71
N ARG A 882 -2.94 -10.47 31.74
CA ARG A 882 -2.75 -9.05 32.01
C ARG A 882 -4.06 -8.37 32.42
N LEU A 883 -5.19 -8.73 31.80
CA LEU A 883 -6.52 -8.22 32.20
C LEU A 883 -6.88 -8.64 33.62
N VAL A 884 -6.65 -9.90 33.99
CA VAL A 884 -6.84 -10.38 35.38
C VAL A 884 -5.92 -9.62 36.33
N GLY A 885 -4.67 -9.34 35.93
CA GLY A 885 -3.75 -8.49 36.67
C GLY A 885 -4.32 -7.09 36.90
N ILE A 886 -4.81 -6.43 35.86
CA ILE A 886 -5.42 -5.08 35.96
C ILE A 886 -6.66 -5.08 36.86
N VAL A 887 -7.53 -6.08 36.74
CA VAL A 887 -8.71 -6.20 37.60
C VAL A 887 -8.30 -6.37 39.07
N ARG A 888 -7.27 -7.19 39.33
CA ARG A 888 -6.71 -7.34 40.69
C ARG A 888 -6.08 -6.03 41.19
N GLU A 889 -5.36 -5.32 40.33
CA GLU A 889 -4.75 -4.02 40.65
C GLU A 889 -5.83 -2.97 41.01
N ILE A 890 -6.99 -2.98 40.34
CA ILE A 890 -8.11 -2.06 40.63
C ILE A 890 -8.86 -2.46 41.91
N LEU A 891 -9.08 -3.76 42.14
CA LEU A 891 -9.79 -4.26 43.32
C LEU A 891 -8.95 -4.19 44.61
N TRP A 892 -7.62 -4.34 44.50
CA TRP A 892 -6.68 -4.36 45.63
C TRP A 892 -5.45 -3.46 45.37
N PRO A 893 -5.62 -2.13 45.43
CA PRO A 893 -4.58 -1.16 45.08
C PRO A 893 -3.33 -1.21 45.98
N GLU A 894 -3.49 -1.49 47.27
CA GLU A 894 -2.37 -1.61 48.24
C GLU A 894 -1.30 -2.64 47.82
N ARG A 895 -1.69 -3.69 47.08
CA ARG A 895 -0.77 -4.75 46.62
C ARG A 895 -0.09 -4.43 45.28
N ALA A 896 -0.53 -3.37 44.59
CA ALA A 896 -0.10 -3.04 43.22
C ALA A 896 1.11 -2.09 43.16
N GLY A 897 1.41 -1.36 44.24
CA GLY A 897 2.33 -0.22 44.26
C GLY A 897 3.80 -0.46 43.90
N ASN A 898 4.26 -1.71 43.73
CA ASN A 898 5.71 -2.03 43.74
C ASN A 898 6.35 -2.43 42.39
N ARG A 899 5.73 -2.19 41.21
CA ARG A 899 6.24 -2.80 39.95
C ARG A 899 6.44 -1.89 38.73
N GLY A 900 6.21 -0.59 38.80
CA GLY A 900 6.25 0.29 37.63
C GLY A 900 7.57 1.02 37.43
N ARG A 901 8.50 0.52 36.60
CA ARG A 901 9.66 1.34 36.15
C ARG A 901 9.17 2.56 35.37
N LEU A 902 9.68 3.75 35.70
CA LEU A 902 9.47 4.97 34.91
C LEU A 902 9.76 4.72 33.42
N GLY A 903 8.79 5.09 32.58
CA GLY A 903 8.97 5.09 31.13
C GLY A 903 10.02 6.13 30.72
N THR A 904 10.79 5.83 29.67
CA THR A 904 11.64 6.88 29.06
C THR A 904 10.73 7.85 28.32
N ALA A 905 10.85 9.15 28.62
CA ALA A 905 10.02 10.19 28.03
C ALA A 905 10.84 11.26 27.28
N PRO A 906 11.65 10.89 26.28
CA PRO A 906 12.30 11.89 25.43
C PRO A 906 11.23 12.69 24.68
N PHE A 907 11.48 13.97 24.42
CA PHE A 907 10.54 14.90 23.76
C PHE A 907 9.95 14.33 22.44
N ARG A 908 10.75 13.57 21.67
CA ARG A 908 10.28 12.85 20.47
C ARG A 908 9.08 11.91 20.70
N VAL A 909 8.94 11.32 21.90
CA VAL A 909 7.79 10.47 22.24
C VAL A 909 6.56 11.33 22.45
N ALA A 910 6.71 12.45 23.16
CA ALA A 910 5.63 13.42 23.35
C ALA A 910 5.14 13.93 21.98
N LEU A 911 6.07 14.35 21.11
CA LEU A 911 5.76 14.78 19.76
C LEU A 911 5.02 13.71 18.95
N ARG A 912 5.45 12.44 19.00
CA ARG A 912 4.71 11.35 18.34
C ARG A 912 3.30 11.16 18.87
N LYS A 913 3.07 11.32 20.18
CA LYS A 913 1.72 11.20 20.78
C LYS A 913 0.84 12.36 20.35
N ILE A 914 1.36 13.59 20.36
CA ILE A 914 0.69 14.79 19.85
C ILE A 914 0.36 14.62 18.36
N HIS A 915 1.31 14.15 17.56
CA HIS A 915 1.09 13.88 16.13
C HIS A 915 0.00 12.84 15.92
N ARG A 916 -0.05 11.75 16.69
CA ARG A 916 -1.14 10.75 16.55
C ARG A 916 -2.51 11.30 16.90
N MET A 917 -2.58 12.33 17.72
CA MET A 917 -3.80 12.98 18.15
C MET A 917 -4.27 14.04 17.15
N LYS A 918 -3.41 15.00 16.80
CA LYS A 918 -3.79 16.22 16.05
C LYS A 918 -3.34 16.23 14.59
N ALA A 919 -2.21 15.58 14.25
CA ALA A 919 -1.68 15.63 12.88
C ALA A 919 -2.61 15.02 11.81
N PRO A 920 -3.42 13.96 12.06
CA PRO A 920 -4.35 13.45 11.05
C PRO A 920 -5.37 14.49 10.56
N GLY A 921 -5.85 15.38 11.44
CA GLY A 921 -6.76 16.46 11.06
C GLY A 921 -6.05 17.49 10.18
N LEU A 922 -4.85 17.92 10.60
CA LEU A 922 -4.01 18.84 9.84
C LEU A 922 -3.63 18.25 8.46
N LEU A 923 -3.25 16.98 8.38
CA LEU A 923 -2.92 16.30 7.12
C LEU A 923 -4.10 16.26 6.14
N GLU A 924 -5.33 16.01 6.63
CA GLU A 924 -6.51 16.06 5.75
C GLU A 924 -6.80 17.50 5.31
N ALA A 925 -6.62 18.50 6.18
CA ALA A 925 -6.74 19.91 5.80
C ALA A 925 -5.69 20.32 4.75
N MET A 926 -4.44 19.87 4.91
CA MET A 926 -3.37 20.03 3.92
C MET A 926 -3.74 19.37 2.60
N GLN A 927 -4.24 18.13 2.60
CA GLN A 927 -4.66 17.44 1.36
C GLN A 927 -5.80 18.18 0.66
N MET A 928 -6.79 18.67 1.41
CA MET A 928 -7.86 19.52 0.86
C MET A 928 -7.27 20.79 0.23
N ARG A 929 -6.33 21.46 0.92
CA ARG A 929 -5.67 22.69 0.43
C ARG A 929 -4.79 22.42 -0.79
N VAL A 930 -4.04 21.31 -0.87
CA VAL A 930 -3.28 20.94 -2.08
C VAL A 930 -4.19 20.74 -3.30
N HIS A 931 -5.40 20.23 -3.10
CA HIS A 931 -6.34 20.04 -4.20
C HIS A 931 -7.14 21.29 -4.58
N PHE A 932 -7.26 22.26 -3.66
CA PHE A 932 -8.18 23.39 -3.79
C PHE A 932 -7.47 24.73 -3.96
N ASP A 933 -6.31 24.94 -3.33
CA ASP A 933 -5.56 26.21 -3.29
C ASP A 933 -4.27 26.10 -4.13
N PRO A 934 -4.25 26.65 -5.36
CA PRO A 934 -3.08 26.62 -6.23
C PRO A 934 -1.85 27.26 -5.59
N VAL A 935 -2.05 28.32 -4.80
CA VAL A 935 -0.99 29.11 -4.19
C VAL A 935 -0.25 28.32 -3.13
N TYR A 936 -0.97 27.50 -2.36
CA TYR A 936 -0.38 26.59 -1.40
C TYR A 936 0.57 25.57 -2.06
N CYS A 937 0.33 25.23 -3.34
CA CYS A 937 1.20 24.36 -4.13
C CYS A 937 2.39 25.09 -4.79
N GLY A 938 2.52 26.40 -4.56
CA GLY A 938 3.48 27.26 -5.25
C GLY A 938 3.10 27.53 -6.71
N ALA A 939 1.81 27.49 -7.07
CA ALA A 939 1.36 27.95 -8.38
C ALA A 939 0.97 29.44 -8.30
N PRO A 940 1.11 30.22 -9.39
CA PRO A 940 0.66 31.61 -9.41
C PRO A 940 -0.85 31.69 -9.17
N PRO A 941 -1.33 32.68 -8.38
CA PRO A 941 -2.75 32.83 -8.04
C PRO A 941 -3.62 33.25 -9.23
N THR A 942 -3.02 33.91 -10.21
CA THR A 942 -3.68 34.66 -11.29
C THR A 942 -2.90 34.49 -12.59
N TRP A 943 -3.56 34.66 -13.74
CA TRP A 943 -2.88 34.59 -15.05
C TRP A 943 -2.49 35.99 -15.57
N SER A 944 -3.12 37.04 -15.05
CA SER A 944 -2.84 38.43 -15.45
C SER A 944 -1.62 39.05 -14.78
N PHE A 945 -1.10 38.45 -13.70
CA PHE A 945 0.09 38.92 -12.99
C PHE A 945 1.25 37.94 -13.13
N GLY A 946 2.40 38.45 -13.58
CA GLY A 946 3.67 37.72 -13.62
C GLY A 946 4.39 37.70 -12.27
N ASP A 947 3.64 37.59 -11.16
CA ASP A 947 4.22 37.62 -9.82
C ASP A 947 5.29 36.53 -9.72
N ARG A 948 6.50 36.95 -9.35
CA ARG A 948 7.61 36.06 -9.06
C ARG A 948 7.20 35.20 -7.87
N MET A 949 7.26 33.89 -8.07
CA MET A 949 7.08 32.92 -7.00
C MET A 949 8.04 33.20 -5.85
N ASP A 950 7.57 33.09 -4.62
CA ASP A 950 8.46 32.90 -3.47
C ASP A 950 9.24 31.60 -3.62
N ASP A 951 10.51 31.59 -3.18
CA ASP A 951 11.41 30.44 -3.28
C ASP A 951 10.95 29.20 -2.47
N VAL A 952 10.05 29.34 -1.49
CA VAL A 952 9.56 28.23 -0.66
C VAL A 952 8.04 28.22 -0.54
N ALA A 953 7.39 27.22 -1.12
CA ALA A 953 5.94 27.02 -1.00
C ALA A 953 5.54 26.71 0.47
N GLU A 954 4.44 27.31 0.94
CA GLU A 954 3.89 27.10 2.30
C GLU A 954 3.65 25.61 2.63
N LEU A 955 3.35 24.80 1.61
CA LEU A 955 3.27 23.34 1.72
C LEU A 955 4.56 22.72 2.27
N GLU A 956 5.75 23.13 1.80
CA GLU A 956 7.03 22.59 2.28
C GLU A 956 7.23 22.95 3.76
N CYS A 957 6.94 24.20 4.15
CA CYS A 957 6.99 24.63 5.55
C CYS A 957 6.09 23.78 6.46
N ASP A 958 4.88 23.43 6.02
CA ASP A 958 3.97 22.58 6.80
C ASP A 958 4.42 21.12 6.86
N MET A 959 4.98 20.60 5.77
CA MET A 959 5.57 19.25 5.73
C MET A 959 6.80 19.13 6.64
N ASP A 960 7.60 20.18 6.73
CA ASP A 960 8.73 20.28 7.66
C ASP A 960 8.27 20.45 9.10
N PHE A 961 7.28 21.32 9.34
CA PHE A 961 6.67 21.49 10.66
C PHE A 961 6.14 20.17 11.21
N LEU A 962 5.44 19.37 10.40
CA LEU A 962 4.94 18.06 10.78
C LEU A 962 6.02 16.96 10.80
N GLN A 963 7.23 17.24 10.30
CA GLN A 963 8.29 16.24 10.13
C GLN A 963 7.78 15.03 9.33
N LEU A 964 7.04 15.29 8.24
CA LEU A 964 6.49 14.23 7.40
C LEU A 964 7.61 13.36 6.84
N ARG A 965 7.32 12.07 6.71
CA ARG A 965 8.28 11.12 6.13
C ARG A 965 8.36 11.31 4.62
N GLU A 966 9.47 10.88 4.01
CA GLU A 966 9.71 11.10 2.58
C GLU A 966 8.60 10.54 1.68
N ARG A 967 7.97 9.43 2.07
CA ARG A 967 6.80 8.91 1.37
C ARG A 967 5.63 9.90 1.36
N GLU A 968 5.27 10.45 2.50
CA GLU A 968 4.15 11.39 2.63
C GLU A 968 4.48 12.69 1.90
N ARG A 969 5.74 13.15 2.00
CA ARG A 969 6.27 14.27 1.22
C ARG A 969 6.16 14.03 -0.28
N ALA A 970 6.61 12.87 -0.78
CA ALA A 970 6.54 12.52 -2.20
C ALA A 970 5.10 12.50 -2.73
N VAL A 971 4.14 12.00 -1.93
CA VAL A 971 2.72 12.05 -2.29
C VAL A 971 2.22 13.49 -2.38
N MET A 972 2.49 14.33 -1.37
CA MET A 972 2.07 15.73 -1.37
C MET A 972 2.72 16.53 -2.50
N ARG A 973 4.02 16.34 -2.75
CA ARG A 973 4.77 16.95 -3.86
C ARG A 973 4.23 16.51 -5.21
N SER A 974 3.88 15.24 -5.37
CA SER A 974 3.23 14.75 -6.60
C SER A 974 1.89 15.43 -6.82
N LEU A 975 1.06 15.56 -5.78
CA LEU A 975 -0.23 16.25 -5.87
C LEU A 975 -0.07 17.75 -6.17
N ALA A 976 0.92 18.40 -5.55
CA ALA A 976 1.23 19.80 -5.81
C ALA A 976 1.78 20.01 -7.23
N ALA A 977 2.62 19.12 -7.74
CA ALA A 977 3.10 19.15 -9.12
C ALA A 977 1.96 18.94 -10.12
N ASP A 978 1.02 18.04 -9.83
CA ASP A 978 -0.21 17.88 -10.64
C ASP A 978 -1.06 19.14 -10.64
N ASN A 979 -1.16 19.83 -9.50
CA ASN A 979 -1.87 21.10 -9.39
C ASN A 979 -1.18 22.18 -10.25
N ARG A 980 0.12 22.40 -10.06
CA ARG A 980 0.92 23.35 -10.85
C ARG A 980 0.78 23.13 -12.36
N ARG A 981 0.89 21.87 -12.82
CA ARG A 981 0.69 21.53 -14.24
C ARG A 981 -0.70 21.90 -14.75
N ARG A 982 -1.76 21.73 -13.94
CA ARG A 982 -3.12 22.12 -14.32
C ARG A 982 -3.29 23.64 -14.39
N VAL A 983 -2.65 24.38 -13.50
CA VAL A 983 -2.65 25.85 -13.51
C VAL A 983 -1.93 26.36 -14.76
N GLU A 984 -0.75 25.83 -15.04
CA GLU A 984 0.01 26.15 -16.27
C GLU A 984 -0.80 25.85 -17.53
N GLN A 985 -1.50 24.71 -17.59
CA GLN A 985 -2.39 24.37 -18.69
C GLN A 985 -3.53 25.38 -18.85
N LEU A 986 -4.22 25.75 -17.77
CA LEU A 986 -5.27 26.77 -17.82
C LEU A 986 -4.74 28.12 -18.28
N HIS A 987 -3.61 28.57 -17.72
CA HIS A 987 -3.02 29.86 -18.08
C HIS A 987 -2.62 29.87 -19.56
N GLY A 988 -2.08 28.76 -20.09
CA GLY A 988 -1.84 28.57 -21.51
C GLY A 988 -3.10 28.71 -22.37
N LEU A 989 -4.21 28.10 -21.93
CA LEU A 989 -5.52 28.20 -22.61
C LEU A 989 -6.12 29.62 -22.57
N LEU A 990 -5.83 30.41 -21.53
CA LEU A 990 -6.38 31.75 -21.34
C LEU A 990 -5.49 32.89 -21.88
N ARG A 991 -4.25 32.63 -22.33
CA ARG A 991 -3.31 33.65 -22.83
C ARG A 991 -3.81 34.50 -24.01
N GLY A 992 -4.90 34.10 -24.68
CA GLY A 992 -5.54 34.86 -25.76
C GLY A 992 -6.98 35.29 -25.47
N PHE A 993 -7.43 35.23 -24.22
CA PHE A 993 -8.84 35.40 -23.86
C PHE A 993 -9.02 36.41 -22.71
N THR A 994 -9.79 37.47 -22.95
CA THR A 994 -10.14 38.47 -21.92
C THR A 994 -11.43 38.08 -21.21
N LEU A 995 -11.31 37.43 -20.04
CA LEU A 995 -12.44 37.25 -19.13
C LEU A 995 -12.70 38.58 -18.40
N GLY A 996 -13.74 39.31 -18.81
CA GLY A 996 -14.26 40.45 -18.04
C GLY A 996 -13.33 41.66 -17.94
N ALA A 997 -13.03 42.30 -19.06
CA ALA A 997 -12.17 43.49 -19.17
C ALA A 997 -12.68 44.77 -18.46
N GLU A 998 -13.82 44.72 -17.76
CA GLU A 998 -14.54 45.89 -17.25
C GLU A 998 -14.46 46.08 -15.71
N GLN A 999 -13.77 45.22 -14.97
CA GLN A 999 -13.62 45.42 -13.51
C GLN A 999 -12.50 46.44 -13.22
N SER A 1000 -12.86 47.57 -12.59
CA SER A 1000 -11.93 48.62 -12.18
C SER A 1000 -11.13 48.29 -10.90
N ASP A 1001 -11.63 47.37 -10.08
CA ASP A 1001 -10.97 46.93 -8.85
C ASP A 1001 -10.03 45.73 -9.09
N ASP A 1002 -8.73 45.94 -8.86
CA ASP A 1002 -7.69 44.93 -9.04
C ASP A 1002 -7.87 43.74 -8.08
N ILE A 1003 -8.38 43.96 -6.88
CA ILE A 1003 -8.63 42.89 -5.90
C ILE A 1003 -9.76 41.99 -6.40
N ALA A 1004 -10.91 42.56 -6.78
CA ALA A 1004 -12.03 41.81 -7.34
C ALA A 1004 -11.63 40.98 -8.56
N ARG A 1005 -10.80 41.54 -9.45
CA ARG A 1005 -10.24 40.82 -10.59
C ARG A 1005 -9.39 39.62 -10.15
N ARG A 1006 -8.45 39.82 -9.22
CA ARG A 1006 -7.59 38.72 -8.70
C ARG A 1006 -8.41 37.61 -8.05
N LEU A 1007 -9.44 37.96 -7.27
CA LEU A 1007 -10.36 36.99 -6.68
C LEU A 1007 -11.13 36.21 -7.75
N ALA A 1008 -11.56 36.88 -8.82
CA ALA A 1008 -12.26 36.28 -9.95
C ALA A 1008 -11.38 35.30 -10.75
N GLU A 1009 -10.15 35.69 -11.07
CA GLU A 1009 -9.18 34.81 -11.74
C GLU A 1009 -8.87 33.57 -10.90
N ARG A 1010 -8.66 33.76 -9.60
CA ARG A 1010 -8.43 32.66 -8.66
C ARG A 1010 -9.62 31.71 -8.62
N SER A 1011 -10.85 32.22 -8.60
CA SER A 1011 -12.08 31.41 -8.61
C SER A 1011 -12.14 30.48 -9.83
N VAL A 1012 -11.84 31.00 -11.03
CA VAL A 1012 -11.79 30.21 -12.27
C VAL A 1012 -10.67 29.15 -12.20
N THR A 1013 -9.51 29.54 -11.69
CA THR A 1013 -8.36 28.64 -11.53
C THR A 1013 -8.69 27.47 -10.60
N ILE A 1014 -9.31 27.75 -9.45
CA ILE A 1014 -9.76 26.73 -8.50
C ILE A 1014 -10.79 25.82 -9.18
N ALA A 1015 -11.80 26.38 -9.86
CA ALA A 1015 -12.81 25.59 -10.56
C ALA A 1015 -12.21 24.64 -11.60
N TYR A 1016 -11.18 25.08 -12.34
CA TYR A 1016 -10.48 24.25 -13.32
C TYR A 1016 -9.65 23.15 -12.65
N VAL A 1017 -8.86 23.49 -11.64
CA VAL A 1017 -8.00 22.54 -10.91
C VAL A 1017 -8.83 21.45 -10.23
N THR A 1018 -9.99 21.82 -9.65
CA THR A 1018 -10.91 20.87 -9.01
C THR A 1018 -11.85 20.19 -10.02
N ASN A 1019 -11.84 20.62 -11.28
CA ASN A 1019 -12.79 20.18 -12.32
C ASN A 1019 -14.26 20.37 -11.92
N ARG A 1020 -14.57 21.48 -11.24
CA ARG A 1020 -15.94 21.83 -10.82
C ARG A 1020 -16.82 21.96 -12.05
N ASP A 1021 -18.00 21.34 -12.01
CA ASP A 1021 -18.95 21.25 -13.11
C ASP A 1021 -18.34 20.73 -14.44
N GLY A 1022 -17.23 19.98 -14.35
CA GLY A 1022 -16.52 19.46 -15.52
C GLY A 1022 -15.70 20.51 -16.28
N LEU A 1023 -15.43 21.69 -15.73
CA LEU A 1023 -14.77 22.80 -16.44
C LEU A 1023 -13.49 22.39 -17.16
N ARG A 1024 -12.56 21.69 -16.46
CA ARG A 1024 -11.33 21.19 -17.08
C ARG A 1024 -11.62 20.14 -18.13
N SER A 1025 -12.54 19.21 -17.85
CA SER A 1025 -12.93 18.20 -18.82
C SER A 1025 -13.50 18.84 -20.09
N LEU A 1026 -14.29 19.90 -19.99
CA LEU A 1026 -14.87 20.60 -21.14
C LEU A 1026 -13.82 21.32 -21.98
N PHE A 1027 -12.87 22.02 -21.36
CA PHE A 1027 -11.73 22.62 -22.07
C PHE A 1027 -10.87 21.59 -22.80
N GLN A 1028 -10.71 20.39 -22.23
CA GLN A 1028 -9.90 19.33 -22.80
C GLN A 1028 -10.68 18.42 -23.76
N ALA A 1029 -12.00 18.47 -23.76
CA ALA A 1029 -12.85 17.48 -24.42
C ALA A 1029 -12.66 17.48 -25.95
N GLU A 1030 -12.66 18.65 -26.58
CA GLU A 1030 -12.50 18.80 -28.04
C GLU A 1030 -11.13 18.29 -28.50
N GLU A 1031 -10.05 18.81 -27.93
CA GLU A 1031 -8.68 18.39 -28.24
C GLU A 1031 -8.46 16.89 -27.97
N TRP A 1032 -8.96 16.40 -26.83
CA TRP A 1032 -8.90 14.98 -26.49
C TRP A 1032 -9.63 14.13 -27.52
N PHE A 1033 -10.79 14.57 -27.97
CA PHE A 1033 -11.59 13.83 -28.95
C PHE A 1033 -10.90 13.80 -30.32
N GLU A 1034 -10.32 14.92 -30.75
CA GLU A 1034 -9.56 15.00 -32.01
C GLU A 1034 -8.31 14.12 -31.99
N ARG A 1035 -7.63 14.02 -30.84
CA ARG A 1035 -6.45 13.17 -30.69
C ARG A 1035 -6.78 11.69 -30.51
N GLU A 1036 -7.74 11.34 -29.66
CA GLU A 1036 -7.98 9.94 -29.28
C GLU A 1036 -8.98 9.22 -30.19
N LEU A 1037 -9.91 9.92 -30.87
CA LEU A 1037 -10.85 9.25 -31.77
C LEU A 1037 -10.12 8.50 -32.90
N PRO A 1038 -9.17 9.10 -33.65
CA PRO A 1038 -8.43 8.37 -34.69
C PRO A 1038 -7.71 7.14 -34.12
N ARG A 1039 -7.13 7.27 -32.93
CA ARG A 1039 -6.46 6.16 -32.22
C ARG A 1039 -7.43 5.04 -31.85
N LEU A 1040 -8.65 5.36 -31.42
CA LEU A 1040 -9.67 4.36 -31.10
C LEU A 1040 -10.22 3.66 -32.35
N GLU A 1041 -10.16 4.31 -33.50
CA GLU A 1041 -10.54 3.73 -34.80
C GLU A 1041 -9.45 2.86 -35.43
N ASP A 1042 -8.20 2.95 -34.94
CA ASP A 1042 -7.09 2.14 -35.40
C ASP A 1042 -7.46 0.64 -35.36
N PRO A 1043 -7.43 -0.07 -36.51
CA PRO A 1043 -7.72 -1.49 -36.61
C PRO A 1043 -6.69 -2.38 -35.89
N GLN A 1044 -5.64 -1.83 -35.31
CA GLN A 1044 -4.65 -2.56 -34.55
C GLN A 1044 -4.81 -2.39 -33.03
N LEU A 1045 -5.46 -1.32 -32.58
CA LEU A 1045 -5.71 -1.09 -31.16
C LEU A 1045 -6.61 -2.17 -30.57
N ARG A 1046 -6.05 -2.96 -29.64
CA ARG A 1046 -6.77 -3.96 -28.84
C ARG A 1046 -6.85 -3.51 -27.39
N ILE A 1047 -7.98 -2.92 -27.02
CA ILE A 1047 -8.29 -2.66 -25.62
C ILE A 1047 -8.81 -3.96 -25.00
N GLU A 1048 -8.04 -4.51 -24.06
CA GLU A 1048 -8.42 -5.71 -23.31
C GLU A 1048 -9.67 -5.43 -22.46
N GLY A 1049 -10.73 -6.18 -22.73
CA GLY A 1049 -11.96 -6.10 -21.96
C GLY A 1049 -11.86 -6.97 -20.71
N SER A 1050 -12.11 -6.41 -19.54
CA SER A 1050 -12.38 -7.20 -18.34
C SER A 1050 -13.70 -7.95 -18.54
N MET A 1051 -13.65 -9.29 -18.64
CA MET A 1051 -14.83 -10.14 -18.84
C MET A 1051 -15.91 -9.89 -17.79
N VAL A 1052 -15.52 -9.68 -16.53
CA VAL A 1052 -16.43 -9.35 -15.42
C VAL A 1052 -17.13 -8.00 -15.65
N ARG A 1053 -16.41 -6.97 -16.09
CA ARG A 1053 -17.02 -5.66 -16.41
C ARG A 1053 -17.89 -5.72 -17.66
N ALA A 1054 -17.55 -6.53 -18.64
CA ALA A 1054 -18.38 -6.73 -19.83
C ALA A 1054 -19.75 -7.36 -19.50
N VAL A 1055 -19.79 -8.29 -18.53
CA VAL A 1055 -21.04 -8.90 -18.01
C VAL A 1055 -21.85 -7.88 -17.21
N VAL A 1056 -21.21 -7.14 -16.29
CA VAL A 1056 -21.90 -6.07 -15.54
C VAL A 1056 -22.42 -4.97 -16.47
N GLY A 1057 -21.63 -4.60 -17.48
CA GLY A 1057 -22.03 -3.66 -18.53
C GLY A 1057 -23.13 -4.22 -19.42
N ALA A 1058 -23.19 -5.53 -19.67
CA ALA A 1058 -24.32 -6.17 -20.35
C ALA A 1058 -25.62 -6.07 -19.57
N LEU A 1059 -25.58 -6.30 -18.26
CA LEU A 1059 -26.73 -6.15 -17.38
C LEU A 1059 -27.21 -4.69 -17.29
N ARG A 1060 -26.28 -3.73 -17.20
CA ARG A 1060 -26.62 -2.29 -17.22
C ARG A 1060 -27.19 -1.81 -18.55
N ARG A 1061 -26.77 -2.41 -19.68
CA ARG A 1061 -27.26 -2.08 -21.03
C ARG A 1061 -28.77 -2.33 -21.20
N GLY A 1062 -29.40 -3.14 -20.34
CA GLY A 1062 -30.84 -3.34 -20.34
C GLY A 1062 -31.66 -2.17 -19.77
N PHE A 1063 -31.03 -1.26 -19.01
CA PHE A 1063 -31.75 -0.24 -18.24
C PHE A 1063 -31.50 1.21 -18.71
N ALA A 1064 -30.40 1.49 -19.42
CA ALA A 1064 -30.13 2.83 -19.97
C ALA A 1064 -29.18 2.77 -21.19
N PRO A 1065 -29.35 3.67 -22.19
CA PRO A 1065 -28.40 3.79 -23.30
C PRO A 1065 -27.03 4.24 -22.78
N HIS A 1066 -25.98 3.55 -23.20
CA HIS A 1066 -24.61 3.83 -22.77
C HIS A 1066 -24.17 5.25 -23.20
N PRO A 1067 -23.53 6.07 -22.34
CA PRO A 1067 -23.15 7.46 -22.65
C PRO A 1067 -22.36 7.62 -23.94
N ALA A 1068 -21.32 6.82 -24.15
CA ALA A 1068 -20.56 6.81 -25.41
C ALA A 1068 -21.40 6.56 -26.68
N ARG A 1069 -22.48 5.77 -26.60
CA ARG A 1069 -23.41 5.59 -27.74
C ARG A 1069 -24.29 6.81 -27.95
N ARG A 1070 -24.70 7.47 -26.86
CA ARG A 1070 -25.47 8.72 -26.93
C ARG A 1070 -24.65 9.83 -27.57
N LEU A 1071 -23.39 9.95 -27.18
CA LEU A 1071 -22.42 10.88 -27.77
C LEU A 1071 -22.28 10.67 -29.29
N ILE A 1072 -22.10 9.43 -29.72
CA ILE A 1072 -21.94 9.10 -31.15
C ILE A 1072 -23.22 9.34 -31.95
N ARG A 1073 -24.39 9.01 -31.38
CA ARG A 1073 -25.68 9.17 -32.07
C ARG A 1073 -26.15 10.62 -32.16
N GLY A 1074 -25.87 11.42 -31.14
CA GLY A 1074 -26.24 12.84 -31.12
C GLY A 1074 -25.16 13.68 -31.79
N THR A 1075 -24.14 14.04 -31.03
CA THR A 1075 -23.21 15.11 -31.39
C THR A 1075 -22.24 14.74 -32.52
N LEU A 1076 -21.93 13.45 -32.70
CA LEU A 1076 -20.90 13.01 -33.66
C LEU A 1076 -21.47 12.21 -34.83
N GLN A 1077 -22.78 12.29 -35.07
CA GLN A 1077 -23.42 11.56 -36.16
C GLN A 1077 -22.76 11.89 -37.52
N ALA A 1078 -22.29 13.13 -37.69
CA ALA A 1078 -21.58 13.59 -38.88
C ALA A 1078 -20.19 12.94 -39.08
N ARG A 1079 -19.48 12.54 -38.02
CA ARG A 1079 -18.08 12.04 -38.09
C ARG A 1079 -17.97 10.54 -38.44
N ARG A 1080 -19.07 9.84 -38.78
CA ARG A 1080 -19.13 8.43 -39.24
C ARG A 1080 -18.21 7.45 -38.47
N VAL A 1081 -18.30 7.44 -37.14
CA VAL A 1081 -17.49 6.55 -36.29
C VAL A 1081 -17.74 5.07 -36.62
N SER A 1082 -16.68 4.32 -36.89
CA SER A 1082 -16.77 2.90 -37.24
C SER A 1082 -17.35 2.05 -36.10
N ARG A 1083 -18.00 0.92 -36.43
CA ARG A 1083 -18.50 -0.06 -35.43
C ARG A 1083 -17.40 -0.57 -34.50
N ARG A 1084 -16.14 -0.50 -34.95
CA ARG A 1084 -14.96 -0.89 -34.17
C ARG A 1084 -14.53 0.23 -33.23
N GLY A 1085 -14.41 1.46 -33.73
CA GLY A 1085 -14.15 2.65 -32.93
C GLY A 1085 -15.14 2.79 -31.77
N LEU A 1086 -16.44 2.59 -32.05
CA LEU A 1086 -17.47 2.56 -31.01
C LEU A 1086 -17.23 1.46 -29.96
N ARG A 1087 -16.81 0.25 -30.37
CA ARG A 1087 -16.48 -0.83 -29.43
C ARG A 1087 -15.26 -0.50 -28.57
N ASN A 1088 -14.23 0.08 -29.16
CA ASN A 1088 -13.03 0.51 -28.44
C ASN A 1088 -13.35 1.64 -27.47
N LEU A 1089 -14.15 2.63 -27.87
CA LEU A 1089 -14.61 3.72 -27.00
C LEU A 1089 -15.42 3.20 -25.81
N LEU A 1090 -16.33 2.23 -26.03
CA LEU A 1090 -17.09 1.59 -24.95
C LEU A 1090 -16.16 0.91 -23.94
N ARG A 1091 -15.17 0.15 -24.43
CA ARG A 1091 -14.19 -0.52 -23.56
C ARG A 1091 -13.30 0.48 -22.83
N ALA A 1092 -12.89 1.56 -23.50
CA ALA A 1092 -12.08 2.62 -22.91
C ALA A 1092 -12.87 3.34 -21.79
N TYR A 1093 -14.17 3.59 -22.01
CA TYR A 1093 -15.08 4.19 -21.03
C TYR A 1093 -15.33 3.27 -19.81
N ASP A 1094 -15.60 1.98 -20.03
CA ASP A 1094 -15.76 0.99 -18.96
C ASP A 1094 -14.43 0.74 -18.20
N GLY A 1095 -13.33 0.87 -18.93
CA GLY A 1095 -11.95 0.81 -18.46
C GLY A 1095 -11.51 2.04 -17.67
N ASP A 1096 -12.16 3.18 -17.90
CA ASP A 1096 -11.70 4.55 -17.59
C ASP A 1096 -10.25 4.81 -18.02
N GLN A 1097 -9.92 4.36 -19.24
CA GLN A 1097 -8.58 4.56 -19.80
C GLN A 1097 -8.40 6.02 -20.18
N GLY A 1098 -7.33 6.68 -19.75
CA GLY A 1098 -7.03 8.06 -20.17
C GLY A 1098 -8.11 9.09 -19.84
N ARG A 1099 -8.93 8.86 -18.79
CA ARG A 1099 -10.06 9.72 -18.40
C ARG A 1099 -11.16 9.85 -19.47
N VAL A 1100 -11.30 8.86 -20.36
CA VAL A 1100 -12.38 8.79 -21.38
C VAL A 1100 -13.74 9.01 -20.74
N ARG A 1101 -13.98 8.46 -19.54
CA ARG A 1101 -15.26 8.60 -18.86
C ARG A 1101 -15.59 10.05 -18.58
N ASP A 1102 -14.67 10.78 -17.95
CA ASP A 1102 -14.84 12.20 -17.62
C ASP A 1102 -15.12 13.04 -18.87
N MET A 1103 -14.43 12.77 -19.98
CA MET A 1103 -14.59 13.52 -21.24
C MET A 1103 -15.92 13.21 -21.93
N VAL A 1104 -16.27 11.93 -22.03
CA VAL A 1104 -17.55 11.49 -22.65
C VAL A 1104 -18.73 11.97 -21.82
N ASP A 1105 -18.68 11.85 -20.49
CA ASP A 1105 -19.77 12.30 -19.61
C ASP A 1105 -19.94 13.82 -19.66
N ALA A 1106 -18.84 14.58 -19.70
CA ALA A 1106 -18.88 16.04 -19.87
C ALA A 1106 -19.55 16.43 -21.19
N TRP A 1107 -19.22 15.74 -22.29
CA TRP A 1107 -19.81 16.03 -23.61
C TRP A 1107 -21.29 15.63 -23.69
N VAL A 1108 -21.65 14.45 -23.17
CA VAL A 1108 -23.04 13.95 -23.19
C VAL A 1108 -23.98 14.82 -22.35
N ALA A 1109 -23.45 15.54 -21.36
CA ALA A 1109 -24.21 16.47 -20.54
C ALA A 1109 -24.51 17.82 -21.24
N LEU A 1110 -23.92 18.08 -22.42
CA LEU A 1110 -24.14 19.32 -23.15
C LEU A 1110 -25.52 19.35 -23.85
N PRO A 1111 -26.16 20.53 -23.92
CA PRO A 1111 -27.30 20.74 -24.81
C PRO A 1111 -26.90 20.55 -26.29
N ASP A 1112 -27.86 20.15 -27.12
CA ASP A 1112 -27.63 20.00 -28.55
C ASP A 1112 -27.17 21.33 -29.18
N GLY A 1113 -26.13 21.29 -30.01
CA GLY A 1113 -25.55 22.46 -30.68
C GLY A 1113 -24.53 23.27 -29.88
N VAL A 1114 -24.37 23.03 -28.57
CA VAL A 1114 -23.36 23.71 -27.74
C VAL A 1114 -22.05 22.93 -27.76
N THR A 1115 -20.94 23.60 -28.10
CA THR A 1115 -19.62 22.96 -28.09
C THR A 1115 -19.04 22.91 -26.67
N PRO A 1116 -18.22 21.90 -26.32
CA PRO A 1116 -17.54 21.86 -25.03
C PRO A 1116 -16.74 23.14 -24.71
N THR A 1117 -16.04 23.71 -25.70
CA THR A 1117 -15.27 24.94 -25.51
C THR A 1117 -16.18 26.14 -25.22
N GLN A 1118 -17.31 26.26 -25.91
CA GLN A 1118 -18.29 27.31 -25.62
C GLN A 1118 -18.83 27.17 -24.19
N ARG A 1119 -19.23 25.95 -23.80
CA ARG A 1119 -19.73 25.71 -22.44
C ARG A 1119 -18.67 25.95 -21.37
N ALA A 1120 -17.42 25.56 -21.62
CA ALA A 1120 -16.30 25.82 -20.73
C ALA A 1120 -16.11 27.32 -20.50
N ARG A 1121 -16.21 28.14 -21.55
CA ARG A 1121 -16.13 29.60 -21.46
C ARG A 1121 -17.28 30.20 -20.65
N GLU A 1122 -18.51 29.77 -20.91
CA GLU A 1122 -19.68 30.21 -20.13
C GLU A 1122 -19.52 29.89 -18.64
N LEU A 1123 -19.03 28.68 -18.32
CA LEU A 1123 -18.78 28.27 -16.94
C LEU A 1123 -17.62 29.05 -16.32
N ALA A 1124 -16.52 29.28 -17.05
CA ALA A 1124 -15.43 30.11 -16.58
C ALA A 1124 -15.91 31.54 -16.27
N LEU A 1125 -16.71 32.16 -17.15
CA LEU A 1125 -17.29 33.48 -16.91
C LEU A 1125 -18.25 33.48 -15.71
N ARG A 1126 -19.03 32.40 -15.52
CA ARG A 1126 -19.87 32.23 -14.34
C ARG A 1126 -19.04 32.18 -13.05
N PHE A 1127 -17.95 31.41 -13.01
CA PHE A 1127 -17.08 31.35 -11.84
C PHE A 1127 -16.32 32.65 -11.59
N TYR A 1128 -15.95 33.36 -12.67
CA TYR A 1128 -15.36 34.69 -12.61
C TYR A 1128 -16.31 35.68 -11.93
N ARG A 1129 -17.60 35.69 -12.32
CA ARG A 1129 -18.63 36.54 -11.71
C ARG A 1129 -19.00 36.11 -10.29
N ALA A 1130 -19.03 34.81 -10.01
CA ALA A 1130 -19.43 34.23 -8.72
C ALA A 1130 -18.24 34.01 -7.74
N HIS A 1131 -17.19 34.82 -7.84
CA HIS A 1131 -15.93 34.61 -7.12
C HIS A 1131 -16.05 34.70 -5.59
N GLY A 1132 -17.02 35.47 -5.07
CA GLY A 1132 -17.25 35.61 -3.64
C GLY A 1132 -17.53 34.29 -2.92
N GLU A 1133 -18.25 33.34 -3.55
CA GLU A 1133 -18.51 32.02 -2.94
C GLU A 1133 -17.23 31.22 -2.75
N VAL A 1134 -16.41 31.13 -3.81
CA VAL A 1134 -15.16 30.36 -3.81
C VAL A 1134 -14.12 31.00 -2.89
N SER A 1135 -14.05 32.33 -2.84
CA SER A 1135 -13.16 33.05 -1.92
C SER A 1135 -13.53 32.76 -0.46
N ARG A 1136 -14.82 32.84 -0.12
CA ARG A 1136 -15.30 32.54 1.24
C ARG A 1136 -14.98 31.11 1.68
N GLU A 1137 -15.10 30.16 0.76
CA GLU A 1137 -14.73 28.76 0.99
C GLU A 1137 -13.22 28.58 1.19
N LEU A 1138 -12.41 29.27 0.38
CA LEU A 1138 -10.94 29.26 0.48
C LEU A 1138 -10.47 29.84 1.82
N VAL A 1139 -11.00 31.00 2.22
CA VAL A 1139 -10.66 31.65 3.50
C VAL A 1139 -10.96 30.73 4.67
N ALA A 1140 -12.13 30.06 4.68
CA ALA A 1140 -12.47 29.09 5.70
C ALA A 1140 -11.49 27.90 5.73
N LEU A 1141 -11.07 27.38 4.56
CA LEU A 1141 -10.08 26.31 4.48
C LEU A 1141 -8.70 26.72 4.98
N ARG A 1142 -8.20 27.90 4.57
CA ARG A 1142 -6.93 28.46 5.04
C ARG A 1142 -6.96 28.68 6.56
N ALA A 1143 -8.04 29.22 7.09
CA ALA A 1143 -8.21 29.46 8.51
C ALA A 1143 -8.23 28.15 9.30
N VAL A 1144 -9.07 27.18 8.95
CA VAL A 1144 -9.16 25.89 9.67
C VAL A 1144 -7.85 25.10 9.60
N GLN A 1145 -7.15 25.15 8.46
CA GLN A 1145 -5.84 24.53 8.34
C GLN A 1145 -4.80 25.22 9.22
N SER A 1146 -4.76 26.56 9.24
CA SER A 1146 -3.85 27.35 10.09
C SER A 1146 -4.15 27.15 11.58
N LEU A 1147 -5.43 27.10 11.98
CA LEU A 1147 -5.85 26.76 13.34
C LEU A 1147 -5.42 25.34 13.72
N SER A 1148 -5.43 24.40 12.77
CA SER A 1148 -4.91 23.04 13.01
C SER A 1148 -3.39 23.01 13.20
N VAL A 1149 -2.64 23.94 12.57
CA VAL A 1149 -1.21 24.14 12.83
C VAL A 1149 -1.00 24.72 14.23
N LEU A 1150 -1.76 25.74 14.61
CA LEU A 1150 -1.72 26.34 15.95
C LEU A 1150 -2.07 25.33 17.03
N ASP A 1151 -3.07 24.48 16.80
CA ASP A 1151 -3.42 23.38 17.71
C ASP A 1151 -2.22 22.45 17.94
N VAL A 1152 -1.55 21.98 16.88
CA VAL A 1152 -0.33 21.17 17.03
C VAL A 1152 0.80 21.94 17.71
N ARG A 1153 0.93 23.25 17.46
CA ARG A 1153 1.95 24.12 18.06
C ARG A 1153 1.73 24.31 19.56
N ASN A 1154 0.50 24.54 20.01
CA ASN A 1154 0.19 24.77 21.43
C ASN A 1154 0.42 23.53 22.30
N TYR A 1155 0.36 22.33 21.72
CA TYR A 1155 0.72 21.09 22.40
C TYR A 1155 2.24 20.84 22.48
N ARG A 1156 3.03 21.44 21.59
CA ARG A 1156 4.50 21.29 21.56
C ARG A 1156 5.13 22.22 22.57
#